data_AF-A0A8J4PZ28-F1
#
_entry.id   AF-A0A8J4PZ28-F1
#
_cell.length_a   1.000
_cell.length_b   1.000
_cell.length_c   1.000
_cell.angle_alpha   90.00
_cell.angle_beta   90.00
_cell.angle_gamma   90.00
#
_symmetry.space_group_name_H-M   'P 1'
#
loop_
_entity.id
_entity.type
_entity.pdbx_description
1 polymer ?
#
loop_
_entity_poly.entity_id
_entity_poly.type
_entity_poly.pdbx_seq_one_letter_code
_entity_poly.pdbx_strand_id
1 'polypeptide(L)'
;MSSSSSPEEALEILDQDQAYINEQFSPLGGLFGEEITCQCPVYVTRDDKNLQLVPRILVIGKYKLVIIKKAKFKKTVKKSIHLYDLVEICEPSQDKLDALQQHSIDTIEIKYKDTSNNTFSSFLVKSPAKTIETIIIKTIGITTYAISRSFPKSALLNINLPSSRFQPMQFDHDIGVDGKGIGELYIAHSHYFNRKATLDYLRHLETLYLTRYPVLNFSDIPGIDATCSLGFNLFTCIISLRHNPFIRSLKISGVPHINVISSIGEMMQTNTSITELEVTNLLTEQSFAPLGHALMINDRASALQILNLSNNLMSYESIISLCEGLANFNHSLTSLNLSKCNIPPRGIKLLFEAFEKNFAMSLTLEELNLSENRFQDSGTSAFSSWLSKSRGHNSLLKLYLSQTSLNMSIISPPLRILEKLCILDLSGNNINISSARLLAVETLECIPKLVFLNLSSCGLVGNSLEMILLALRRNSNIKNLNLNLSNNSFAAKTCQVLVKLLPDSHFIAGLDLSFNSFVTRQLIEILGSTSQLKSLVSLDIGNNPFSSNDEYLIPKVVEFMTQHPNIVKFGIGSADRQLGSTLHPLIQCLNFNKSIQVLNISGNGMNDHGACLLADCLRNNKSLKKIFIYGNQFTSVGWQSLASPFIFFRNTSVEHIDLPVFDQPINVSDSNMVPLSPIKRAQLQDTFAQIQMQLNLNKIKLSASQRFGFLPQDDPPIYVKPPATIPDHLSGIVNSTSAIQSAGVPSGSSTIIGKMEKITLSNTTKVNNVISSIFSKPINTLVNISNDIASLKSPTLHNHGNTNGGGNPELEQQPSRPRNKTPTFWNEDEWSNSNSTSNVKEGNDLK
;
A
#
# COMPACT_ATOMS: atom_id res chain seq x y z
N MET A 1 13.67 -61.97 33.39
CA MET A 1 14.89 -62.06 32.56
C MET A 1 15.19 -60.68 32.01
N SER A 2 16.15 -60.02 32.63
CA SER A 2 16.72 -58.74 32.23
C SER A 2 17.62 -58.95 31.02
N SER A 3 17.15 -58.61 29.82
CA SER A 3 18.06 -58.39 28.69
C SER A 3 18.69 -57.01 28.88
N SER A 4 19.85 -57.00 29.51
CA SER A 4 20.81 -55.89 29.43
C SER A 4 21.18 -55.72 27.96
N SER A 5 20.50 -54.80 27.28
CA SER A 5 20.98 -54.27 26.00
C SER A 5 22.40 -53.76 26.22
N SER A 6 23.34 -54.21 25.39
CA SER A 6 24.71 -53.72 25.43
C SER A 6 24.73 -52.18 25.29
N PRO A 7 25.76 -51.48 25.80
CA PRO A 7 25.94 -50.05 25.55
C PRO A 7 25.94 -49.70 24.05
N GLU A 8 26.29 -50.66 23.20
CA GLU A 8 26.30 -50.55 21.73
C GLU A 8 24.88 -50.58 21.13
N GLU A 9 23.95 -51.40 21.63
CA GLU A 9 22.53 -51.37 21.22
C GLU A 9 21.86 -50.02 21.56
N ALA A 10 22.36 -49.31 22.58
CA ALA A 10 21.88 -47.97 22.95
C ALA A 10 22.24 -46.89 21.92
N LEU A 11 23.11 -47.19 20.94
CA LEU A 11 23.60 -46.24 19.94
C LEU A 11 23.09 -46.51 18.50
N GLU A 12 22.45 -47.63 18.17
CA GLU A 12 21.89 -47.83 16.81
C GLU A 12 20.48 -47.25 16.63
N ILE A 13 20.18 -46.67 15.46
CA ILE A 13 18.81 -46.26 15.08
C ILE A 13 18.14 -47.47 14.42
N LEU A 14 17.07 -47.99 15.02
CA LEU A 14 16.35 -49.17 14.53
C LEU A 14 15.30 -48.78 13.48
N ASP A 15 14.86 -49.71 12.62
CA ASP A 15 13.81 -49.47 11.62
C ASP A 15 12.50 -48.93 12.23
N GLN A 16 12.16 -49.43 13.42
CA GLN A 16 11.00 -48.94 14.17
C GLN A 16 11.19 -47.49 14.64
N ASP A 17 12.44 -47.04 14.86
CA ASP A 17 12.75 -45.65 15.18
C ASP A 17 12.52 -44.78 13.94
N GLN A 18 12.93 -45.26 12.77
CA GLN A 18 12.78 -44.52 11.51
C GLN A 18 11.32 -44.20 11.15
N ALA A 19 10.41 -45.15 11.32
CA ALA A 19 8.99 -44.92 11.05
C ALA A 19 8.41 -43.78 11.91
N TYR A 20 8.74 -43.76 13.21
CA TYR A 20 8.30 -42.72 14.12
C TYR A 20 8.99 -41.37 13.82
N ILE A 21 10.27 -41.38 13.47
CA ILE A 21 10.99 -40.17 13.05
C ILE A 21 10.28 -39.56 11.82
N ASN A 22 10.02 -40.35 10.78
CA ASN A 22 9.36 -39.88 9.56
C ASN A 22 7.95 -39.33 9.85
N GLU A 23 7.22 -39.90 10.82
CA GLU A 23 5.93 -39.38 11.28
C GLU A 23 6.07 -37.97 11.89
N GLN A 24 7.10 -37.72 12.70
CA GLN A 24 7.32 -36.40 13.33
C GLN A 24 7.75 -35.31 12.34
N PHE A 25 8.28 -35.69 11.18
CA PHE A 25 8.72 -34.78 10.12
C PHE A 25 7.81 -34.82 8.88
N SER A 26 6.63 -35.44 9.02
CA SER A 26 5.61 -35.42 7.97
C SER A 26 5.15 -33.98 7.66
N PRO A 27 4.76 -33.70 6.41
CA PRO A 27 4.32 -32.36 6.00
C PRO A 27 3.18 -31.83 6.89
N LEU A 28 3.20 -30.51 7.13
CA LEU A 28 2.12 -29.76 7.78
C LEU A 28 0.88 -29.68 6.86
N GLY A 29 0.20 -30.81 6.64
CA GLY A 29 -1.04 -30.91 5.86
C GLY A 29 -0.94 -30.40 4.41
N GLY A 30 0.25 -30.44 3.80
CA GLY A 30 0.54 -29.82 2.50
C GLY A 30 1.67 -30.46 1.69
N LEU A 31 2.05 -29.82 0.58
CA LEU A 31 3.06 -30.31 -0.38
C LEU A 31 4.51 -30.17 0.14
N PHE A 32 4.76 -29.22 1.03
CA PHE A 32 6.10 -28.90 1.52
C PHE A 32 6.35 -29.65 2.82
N GLY A 33 6.96 -30.83 2.69
CA GLY A 33 7.36 -31.69 3.81
C GLY A 33 8.62 -31.19 4.50
N GLU A 34 8.84 -31.69 5.72
CA GLU A 34 10.08 -31.42 6.42
C GLU A 34 11.11 -32.50 6.11
N GLU A 35 12.17 -32.12 5.40
CA GLU A 35 13.25 -33.05 5.05
C GLU A 35 14.18 -33.26 6.25
N ILE A 36 14.50 -34.52 6.55
CA ILE A 36 15.46 -34.88 7.59
C ILE A 36 16.86 -34.70 7.01
N THR A 37 17.61 -33.76 7.58
CA THR A 37 18.98 -33.47 7.14
C THR A 37 20.01 -34.33 7.89
N CYS A 38 19.74 -34.63 9.16
CA CYS A 38 20.61 -35.44 9.99
C CYS A 38 19.82 -36.12 11.11
N GLN A 39 20.19 -37.35 11.45
CA GLN A 39 19.68 -38.06 12.61
C GLN A 39 20.83 -38.79 13.31
N CYS A 40 20.98 -38.60 14.62
CA CYS A 40 22.10 -39.16 15.37
C CYS A 40 21.66 -39.65 16.76
N PRO A 41 22.21 -40.78 17.22
CA PRO A 41 22.13 -41.20 18.62
C PRO A 41 23.01 -40.26 19.47
N VAL A 42 22.46 -39.67 20.53
CA VAL A 42 23.18 -38.76 21.41
C VAL A 42 22.75 -38.95 22.86
N TYR A 43 23.53 -38.41 23.79
CA TYR A 43 23.09 -38.25 25.17
C TYR A 43 22.67 -36.81 25.40
N VAL A 44 21.45 -36.60 25.89
CA VAL A 44 20.90 -35.27 26.17
C VAL A 44 20.51 -35.18 27.64
N THR A 45 20.65 -34.00 28.24
CA THR A 45 20.16 -33.75 29.61
C THR A 45 18.67 -34.07 29.71
N ARG A 46 18.28 -34.78 30.76
CA ARG A 46 16.90 -35.21 30.96
C ARG A 46 15.95 -34.01 31.00
N ASP A 47 16.25 -33.06 31.88
CA ASP A 47 15.48 -31.84 32.11
C ASP A 47 16.44 -30.68 32.45
N ASP A 48 16.02 -29.42 32.29
CA ASP A 48 16.86 -28.24 32.55
C ASP A 48 17.34 -28.15 34.02
N LYS A 49 16.64 -28.81 34.96
CA LYS A 49 16.96 -28.88 36.39
C LYS A 49 17.75 -30.13 36.79
N ASN A 50 17.70 -31.19 35.99
CA ASN A 50 18.34 -32.47 36.27
C ASN A 50 19.25 -32.81 35.10
N LEU A 51 20.54 -32.46 35.27
CA LEU A 51 21.56 -32.57 34.25
C LEU A 51 21.96 -34.03 33.92
N GLN A 52 21.24 -35.04 34.42
CA GLN A 52 21.50 -36.43 34.05
C GLN A 52 21.40 -36.64 32.53
N LEU A 53 22.52 -37.06 31.93
CA LEU A 53 22.61 -37.42 30.51
C LEU A 53 21.90 -38.75 30.26
N VAL A 54 20.97 -38.75 29.31
CA VAL A 54 20.15 -39.92 28.96
C VAL A 54 20.16 -40.14 27.45
N PRO A 55 20.16 -41.39 26.97
CA PRO A 55 20.18 -41.67 25.55
C PRO A 55 18.91 -41.16 24.85
N ARG A 56 19.10 -40.47 23.73
CA ARG A 56 18.08 -39.85 22.88
C ARG A 56 18.48 -39.97 21.41
N ILE A 57 17.49 -39.78 20.54
CA ILE A 57 17.73 -39.58 19.11
C ILE A 57 17.55 -38.09 18.85
N LEU A 58 18.60 -37.44 18.36
CA LEU A 58 18.54 -36.07 17.88
C LEU A 58 18.30 -36.10 16.38
N VAL A 59 17.21 -35.49 15.94
CA VAL A 59 16.86 -35.37 14.53
C VAL A 59 16.85 -33.89 14.16
N ILE A 60 17.60 -33.53 13.14
CA ILE A 60 17.69 -32.18 12.58
C ILE A 60 17.00 -32.22 11.24
N GLY A 61 15.86 -31.56 11.13
CA GLY A 61 15.19 -31.32 9.86
C GLY A 61 15.63 -30.02 9.22
N LYS A 62 14.98 -29.69 8.11
CA LYS A 62 15.19 -28.43 7.39
C LYS A 62 14.76 -27.19 8.18
N TYR A 63 13.70 -27.30 9.00
CA TYR A 63 13.11 -26.16 9.72
C TYR A 63 13.11 -26.32 11.24
N LYS A 64 13.14 -27.54 11.77
CA LYS A 64 13.15 -27.79 13.22
C LYS A 64 14.12 -28.90 13.62
N LEU A 65 14.44 -28.92 14.91
CA LEU A 65 15.21 -29.93 15.60
C LEU A 65 14.31 -30.64 16.62
N VAL A 66 14.36 -31.97 16.65
CA VAL A 66 13.53 -32.81 17.51
C VAL A 66 14.40 -33.76 18.33
N ILE A 67 14.12 -33.86 19.62
CA ILE A 67 14.75 -34.83 20.54
C ILE A 67 13.73 -35.91 20.88
N ILE A 68 14.03 -37.17 20.54
CA ILE A 68 13.13 -38.31 20.73
C ILE A 68 13.67 -39.22 21.82
N LYS A 69 12.78 -39.66 22.71
CA LYS A 69 13.09 -40.69 23.72
C LYS A 69 13.33 -42.03 23.04
N LYS A 70 14.53 -42.59 23.21
CA LYS A 70 14.83 -43.98 22.83
C LYS A 70 14.15 -44.93 23.83
N ALA A 71 13.15 -45.70 23.39
CA ALA A 71 12.42 -46.66 24.23
C ALA A 71 11.86 -47.82 23.38
N LYS A 72 11.92 -49.04 23.91
CA LYS A 72 11.45 -50.26 23.22
C LYS A 72 9.95 -50.28 22.92
N PHE A 73 9.11 -49.61 23.73
CA PHE A 73 7.65 -49.73 23.64
C PHE A 73 6.90 -48.44 23.28
N LYS A 74 7.31 -47.27 23.82
CA LYS A 74 6.63 -45.98 23.56
C LYS A 74 7.63 -44.86 23.33
N LYS A 75 7.74 -44.44 22.07
CA LYS A 75 8.51 -43.26 21.66
C LYS A 75 7.72 -42.00 21.94
N THR A 76 8.42 -40.96 22.36
CA THR A 76 7.82 -39.66 22.65
C THR A 76 8.82 -38.58 22.27
N VAL A 77 8.35 -37.54 21.59
CA VAL A 77 9.08 -36.29 21.43
C VAL A 77 9.26 -35.64 22.80
N LYS A 78 10.49 -35.27 23.15
CA LYS A 78 10.85 -34.59 24.39
C LYS A 78 11.05 -33.09 24.21
N LYS A 79 11.65 -32.70 23.09
CA LYS A 79 11.76 -31.30 22.68
C LYS A 79 11.59 -31.21 21.16
N SER A 80 10.93 -30.15 20.71
CA SER A 80 10.80 -29.78 19.29
C SER A 80 11.03 -28.28 19.22
N ILE A 81 12.08 -27.85 18.54
CA ILE A 81 12.55 -26.47 18.51
C ILE A 81 12.70 -26.06 17.06
N HIS A 82 12.04 -24.99 16.63
CA HIS A 82 12.26 -24.45 15.29
C HIS A 82 13.66 -23.84 15.23
N LEU A 83 14.34 -23.92 14.08
CA LEU A 83 15.71 -23.43 13.95
C LEU A 83 15.82 -21.90 14.14
N TYR A 84 14.73 -21.16 13.91
CA TYR A 84 14.61 -19.73 14.27
C TYR A 84 14.69 -19.46 15.78
N ASP A 85 14.42 -20.43 16.64
CA ASP A 85 14.53 -20.24 18.09
C ASP A 85 15.93 -20.57 18.63
N LEU A 86 16.86 -21.05 17.79
CA LEU A 86 18.22 -21.40 18.20
C LEU A 86 19.12 -20.17 18.30
N VAL A 87 19.58 -19.88 19.51
CA VAL A 87 20.28 -18.63 19.83
C VAL A 87 21.79 -18.81 19.78
N GLU A 88 22.30 -19.83 20.47
CA GLU A 88 23.74 -20.04 20.62
C GLU A 88 24.07 -21.52 20.76
N ILE A 89 25.17 -21.95 20.12
CA ILE A 89 25.86 -23.21 20.42
C ILE A 89 27.21 -22.84 21.05
N CYS A 90 27.46 -23.25 22.28
CA CYS A 90 28.68 -22.93 23.01
C CYS A 90 29.20 -24.11 23.85
N GLU A 91 30.36 -23.92 24.48
CA GLU A 91 30.81 -24.84 25.51
C GLU A 91 29.94 -24.68 26.78
N PRO A 92 29.63 -25.78 27.49
CA PRO A 92 28.89 -25.69 28.75
C PRO A 92 29.67 -24.90 29.79
N SER A 93 28.98 -24.18 30.68
CA SER A 93 29.64 -23.53 31.82
C SER A 93 30.30 -24.56 32.75
N GLN A 94 31.39 -24.16 33.41
CA GLN A 94 32.13 -25.04 34.32
C GLN A 94 31.22 -25.67 35.40
N ASP A 95 30.30 -24.88 35.97
CA ASP A 95 29.33 -25.36 36.97
C ASP A 95 28.45 -26.52 36.45
N LYS A 96 28.08 -26.50 35.17
CA LYS A 96 27.27 -27.56 34.55
C LYS A 96 28.10 -28.81 34.28
N LEU A 97 29.38 -28.66 33.94
CA LEU A 97 30.31 -29.78 33.77
C LEU A 97 30.62 -30.46 35.11
N ASP A 98 30.83 -29.66 36.16
CA ASP A 98 31.09 -30.16 37.51
C ASP A 98 29.85 -30.90 38.05
N ALA A 99 28.65 -30.38 37.81
CA ALA A 99 27.39 -31.04 38.16
C ALA A 99 27.15 -32.37 37.40
N LEU A 100 27.77 -32.55 36.23
CA LEU A 100 27.73 -33.79 35.46
C LEU A 100 28.70 -34.85 35.99
N GLN A 101 29.59 -34.51 36.95
CA GLN A 101 30.71 -35.36 37.38
C GLN A 101 31.55 -35.87 36.20
N GLN A 102 31.63 -35.09 35.12
CA GLN A 102 32.34 -35.46 33.89
C GLN A 102 33.33 -34.35 33.52
N HIS A 103 34.60 -34.71 33.34
CA HIS A 103 35.64 -33.80 32.83
C HIS A 103 35.64 -33.66 31.29
N SER A 104 34.57 -34.06 30.58
CA SER A 104 34.68 -34.29 29.13
C SER A 104 34.50 -33.01 28.30
N ILE A 105 35.46 -32.81 27.40
CA ILE A 105 35.52 -31.79 26.33
C ILE A 105 34.47 -32.05 25.23
N ASP A 106 33.76 -33.19 25.26
CA ASP A 106 32.90 -33.68 24.16
C ASP A 106 31.40 -33.39 24.34
N THR A 107 31.08 -32.32 25.08
CA THR A 107 29.71 -31.86 25.30
C THR A 107 29.55 -30.45 24.74
N ILE A 108 28.41 -30.18 24.11
CA ILE A 108 28.01 -28.84 23.66
C ILE A 108 26.74 -28.42 24.39
N GLU A 109 26.61 -27.12 24.63
CA GLU A 109 25.39 -26.50 25.12
C GLU A 109 24.66 -25.83 23.96
N ILE A 110 23.39 -26.20 23.76
CA ILE A 110 22.50 -25.55 22.78
C ILE A 110 21.51 -24.68 23.55
N LYS A 111 21.59 -23.37 23.33
CA LYS A 111 20.69 -22.37 23.89
C LYS A 111 19.62 -21.99 22.88
N TYR A 112 18.39 -21.88 23.35
CA TYR A 112 17.24 -21.57 22.52
C TYR A 112 16.23 -20.70 23.27
N LYS A 113 15.35 -20.04 22.52
CA LYS A 113 14.21 -19.29 23.05
C LYS A 113 13.03 -20.24 23.20
N ASP A 114 12.53 -20.40 24.41
CA ASP A 114 11.31 -21.16 24.68
C ASP A 114 10.10 -20.26 24.42
N THR A 115 9.38 -20.52 23.32
CA THR A 115 8.20 -19.77 22.92
C THR A 115 7.02 -19.92 23.88
N SER A 116 6.97 -20.97 24.70
CA SER A 116 5.87 -21.20 25.65
C SER A 116 5.91 -20.23 26.83
N ASN A 117 7.11 -19.90 27.32
CA ASN A 117 7.33 -19.06 28.49
C ASN A 117 8.09 -17.76 28.19
N ASN A 118 8.49 -17.55 26.92
CA ASN A 118 9.33 -16.45 26.47
C ASN A 118 10.64 -16.30 27.27
N THR A 119 11.22 -17.44 27.68
CA THR A 119 12.47 -17.54 28.45
C THR A 119 13.58 -18.13 27.58
N PHE A 120 14.83 -17.87 27.94
CA PHE A 120 15.97 -18.59 27.35
C PHE A 120 16.19 -19.90 28.12
N SER A 121 16.23 -21.00 27.38
CA SER A 121 16.49 -22.34 27.90
C SER A 121 17.73 -22.92 27.23
N SER A 122 18.30 -23.95 27.84
CA SER A 122 19.48 -24.64 27.31
C SER A 122 19.39 -26.13 27.58
N PHE A 123 20.02 -26.93 26.74
CA PHE A 123 20.23 -28.36 27.01
C PHE A 123 21.63 -28.76 26.57
N LEU A 124 22.17 -29.77 27.24
CA LEU A 124 23.51 -30.28 26.92
C LEU A 124 23.37 -31.50 26.02
N VAL A 125 24.22 -31.57 25.01
CA VAL A 125 24.31 -32.69 24.07
C VAL A 125 25.73 -33.24 24.15
N LYS A 126 25.84 -34.51 24.54
CA LYS A 126 27.09 -35.27 24.49
C LYS A 126 27.02 -36.25 23.32
N SER A 127 27.96 -36.10 22.40
CA SER A 127 28.06 -36.95 21.21
C SER A 127 28.92 -38.19 21.50
N PRO A 128 28.61 -39.35 20.89
CA PRO A 128 29.40 -40.56 21.09
C PRO A 128 30.75 -40.53 20.33
N ALA A 129 30.88 -39.65 19.33
CA ALA A 129 32.12 -39.42 18.60
C ALA A 129 32.25 -37.95 18.17
N LYS A 130 33.48 -37.46 18.05
CA LYS A 130 33.78 -36.09 17.59
C LYS A 130 33.27 -35.80 16.16
N THR A 131 33.22 -36.83 15.31
CA THR A 131 32.65 -36.74 13.96
C THR A 131 31.16 -36.42 14.02
N ILE A 132 30.40 -37.05 14.92
CA ILE A 132 28.96 -36.82 15.11
C ILE A 132 28.71 -35.42 15.66
N GLU A 133 29.50 -34.97 16.65
CA GLU A 133 29.45 -33.59 17.13
C GLU A 133 29.63 -32.59 15.99
N THR A 134 30.64 -32.81 15.15
CA THR A 134 30.94 -31.94 14.00
C THR A 134 29.77 -31.92 13.00
N ILE A 135 29.15 -33.08 12.73
CA ILE A 135 27.98 -33.19 11.85
C ILE A 135 26.81 -32.40 12.44
N ILE A 136 26.53 -32.54 13.74
CA ILE A 136 25.44 -31.82 14.42
C ILE A 136 25.63 -30.31 14.30
N ILE A 137 26.82 -29.80 14.68
CA ILE A 137 27.11 -28.36 14.66
C ILE A 137 27.02 -27.81 13.23
N LYS A 138 27.66 -28.48 12.26
CA LYS A 138 27.64 -28.05 10.86
C LYS A 138 26.23 -28.10 10.27
N THR A 139 25.48 -29.16 10.54
CA THR A 139 24.12 -29.29 10.01
C THR A 139 23.23 -28.18 10.56
N ILE A 140 23.20 -27.99 11.88
CA ILE A 140 22.42 -26.90 12.49
C ILE A 140 22.86 -25.54 11.93
N GLY A 141 24.17 -25.30 11.81
CA GLY A 141 24.69 -24.05 11.28
C GLY A 141 24.25 -23.79 9.83
N ILE A 142 24.39 -24.77 8.94
CA ILE A 142 24.02 -24.67 7.51
C ILE A 142 22.51 -24.51 7.34
N THR A 143 21.70 -25.36 8.00
CA THR A 143 20.24 -25.34 7.84
C THR A 143 19.65 -24.06 8.41
N THR A 144 20.08 -23.63 9.60
CA THR A 144 19.61 -22.37 10.19
C THR A 144 19.99 -21.19 9.31
N TYR A 145 21.23 -21.16 8.80
CA TYR A 145 21.68 -20.11 7.87
C TYR A 145 20.86 -20.10 6.57
N ALA A 146 20.58 -21.27 5.99
CA ALA A 146 19.84 -21.38 4.73
C ALA A 146 18.43 -20.74 4.80
N ILE A 147 17.77 -20.82 5.94
CA ILE A 147 16.43 -20.25 6.15
C ILE A 147 16.44 -18.85 6.77
N SER A 148 17.61 -18.28 7.09
CA SER A 148 17.78 -16.97 7.73
C SER A 148 18.76 -16.04 6.99
N ARG A 149 19.07 -16.33 5.72
CA ARG A 149 20.11 -15.64 4.92
C ARG A 149 20.03 -14.11 4.94
N SER A 150 18.81 -13.56 4.96
CA SER A 150 18.57 -12.12 4.89
C SER A 150 18.40 -11.46 6.26
N PHE A 151 18.52 -12.21 7.34
CA PHE A 151 18.34 -11.69 8.70
C PHE A 151 19.55 -10.84 9.09
N PRO A 152 19.37 -9.82 9.97
CA PRO A 152 20.48 -9.07 10.49
C PRO A 152 21.44 -10.00 11.25
N LYS A 153 22.75 -9.68 11.26
CA LYS A 153 23.77 -10.51 11.92
C LYS A 153 23.47 -10.82 13.39
N SER A 154 22.84 -9.87 14.10
CA SER A 154 22.40 -10.04 15.48
C SER A 154 21.34 -11.13 15.65
N ALA A 155 20.60 -11.46 14.59
CA ALA A 155 19.52 -12.43 14.60
C ALA A 155 19.91 -13.81 14.04
N LEU A 156 21.18 -14.01 13.71
CA LEU A 156 21.69 -15.30 13.26
C LEU A 156 22.11 -16.16 14.47
N LEU A 157 22.05 -17.48 14.31
CA LEU A 157 22.59 -18.42 15.28
C LEU A 157 24.07 -18.15 15.54
N ASN A 158 24.43 -17.93 16.80
CA ASN A 158 25.83 -17.77 17.19
C ASN A 158 26.46 -19.14 17.49
N ILE A 159 27.61 -19.46 16.88
CA ILE A 159 28.36 -20.68 17.20
C ILE A 159 29.68 -20.26 17.84
N ASN A 160 29.71 -20.30 19.17
CA ASN A 160 30.82 -19.85 20.00
C ASN A 160 31.58 -21.07 20.57
N LEU A 161 32.34 -21.71 19.69
CA LEU A 161 33.19 -22.86 19.99
C LEU A 161 34.63 -22.56 19.56
N PRO A 162 35.65 -23.11 20.25
CA PRO A 162 37.04 -22.90 19.89
C PRO A 162 37.35 -23.44 18.48
N SER A 163 38.31 -22.80 17.79
CA SER A 163 38.70 -23.14 16.40
C SER A 163 39.15 -24.60 16.20
N SER A 164 39.53 -25.28 17.28
CA SER A 164 39.89 -26.70 17.31
C SER A 164 38.69 -27.67 17.25
N ARG A 165 37.47 -27.17 17.51
CA ARG A 165 36.20 -27.92 17.49
C ARG A 165 35.27 -27.45 16.36
N PHE A 166 35.27 -26.16 16.05
CA PHE A 166 34.49 -25.60 14.95
C PHE A 166 35.26 -24.48 14.25
N GLN A 167 35.37 -24.57 12.93
CA GLN A 167 35.79 -23.45 12.12
C GLN A 167 34.55 -22.81 11.49
N PRO A 168 34.39 -21.48 11.59
CA PRO A 168 33.30 -20.78 10.91
C PRO A 168 33.31 -21.12 9.43
N MET A 169 32.15 -21.52 8.91
CA MET A 169 32.01 -21.77 7.48
C MET A 169 32.12 -20.45 6.74
N GLN A 170 33.08 -20.35 5.81
CA GLN A 170 33.07 -19.30 4.80
C GLN A 170 31.96 -19.66 3.82
N PHE A 171 30.83 -18.97 3.91
CA PHE A 171 29.78 -19.09 2.90
C PHE A 171 30.26 -18.35 1.65
N ASP A 172 30.99 -19.09 0.80
CA ASP A 172 31.65 -18.59 -0.41
C ASP A 172 30.67 -18.55 -1.58
N HIS A 173 29.62 -17.76 -1.40
CA HIS A 173 28.78 -17.27 -2.48
C HIS A 173 28.51 -15.83 -2.14
N ASP A 174 28.84 -14.91 -3.05
CA ASP A 174 28.33 -13.55 -3.06
C ASP A 174 26.86 -13.57 -2.61
N ILE A 175 26.62 -13.16 -1.36
CA ILE A 175 25.30 -13.18 -0.76
C ILE A 175 24.61 -11.98 -1.37
N GLY A 176 24.05 -12.19 -2.56
CA GLY A 176 23.32 -11.18 -3.28
C GLY A 176 22.25 -10.59 -2.37
N VAL A 177 22.18 -9.27 -2.36
CA VAL A 177 21.07 -8.47 -1.85
C VAL A 177 19.79 -8.71 -2.68
N ASP A 178 19.74 -9.84 -3.41
CA ASP A 178 19.03 -10.02 -4.66
C ASP A 178 17.71 -10.79 -4.49
N GLY A 179 17.41 -11.29 -3.27
CA GLY A 179 16.19 -12.05 -2.97
C GLY A 179 16.28 -13.56 -3.09
N LYS A 180 17.47 -14.13 -3.33
CA LYS A 180 17.64 -15.59 -3.47
C LYS A 180 17.19 -16.32 -2.19
N GLY A 181 16.18 -17.19 -2.33
CA GLY A 181 15.60 -17.93 -1.21
C GLY A 181 14.36 -17.28 -0.60
N ILE A 182 13.74 -16.29 -1.25
CA ILE A 182 12.45 -15.71 -0.83
C ILE A 182 11.36 -16.78 -0.61
N GLY A 183 11.30 -17.79 -1.47
CA GLY A 183 10.39 -18.92 -1.32
C GLY A 183 10.71 -19.79 -0.11
N GLU A 184 11.99 -20.02 0.15
CA GLU A 184 12.47 -20.77 1.32
C GLU A 184 12.13 -20.05 2.63
N LEU A 185 12.27 -18.73 2.66
CA LEU A 185 11.86 -17.88 3.79
C LEU A 185 10.36 -18.00 4.06
N TYR A 186 9.53 -17.98 3.03
CA TYR A 186 8.08 -18.15 3.18
C TYR A 186 7.72 -19.51 3.79
N ILE A 187 8.35 -20.59 3.31
CA ILE A 187 8.10 -21.94 3.83
C ILE A 187 8.58 -22.04 5.28
N ALA A 188 9.77 -21.53 5.60
CA ALA A 188 10.32 -21.53 6.96
C ALA A 188 9.43 -20.76 7.95
N HIS A 189 8.93 -19.57 7.57
CA HIS A 189 7.96 -18.84 8.40
C HIS A 189 6.65 -19.62 8.57
N SER A 190 6.17 -20.27 7.51
CA SER A 190 4.97 -21.10 7.59
C SER A 190 5.14 -22.25 8.59
N HIS A 191 6.29 -22.94 8.59
CA HIS A 191 6.63 -23.96 9.59
C HIS A 191 6.71 -23.39 11.01
N TYR A 192 7.37 -22.25 11.19
CA TYR A 192 7.51 -21.58 12.49
C TYR A 192 6.14 -21.25 13.12
N PHE A 193 5.20 -20.75 12.32
CA PHE A 193 3.86 -20.39 12.79
C PHE A 193 2.84 -21.53 12.73
N ASN A 194 3.28 -22.74 12.40
CA ASN A 194 2.41 -23.90 12.24
C ASN A 194 1.25 -23.62 11.26
N ARG A 195 1.56 -23.01 10.12
CA ARG A 195 0.62 -22.69 9.04
C ARG A 195 1.03 -23.43 7.77
N LYS A 196 0.05 -23.70 6.90
CA LYS A 196 0.29 -24.37 5.62
C LYS A 196 0.84 -23.38 4.60
N ALA A 197 2.04 -23.65 4.09
CA ALA A 197 2.58 -22.96 2.91
C ALA A 197 1.78 -23.37 1.65
N THR A 198 1.52 -22.41 0.76
CA THR A 198 0.77 -22.61 -0.48
C THR A 198 1.68 -22.55 -1.70
N LEU A 199 1.44 -23.45 -2.66
CA LEU A 199 2.28 -23.57 -3.86
C LEU A 199 2.09 -22.37 -4.81
N ASP A 200 0.88 -21.81 -4.89
CA ASP A 200 0.61 -20.70 -5.80
C ASP A 200 1.30 -19.42 -5.36
N TYR A 201 1.30 -19.11 -4.05
CA TYR A 201 2.09 -17.98 -3.53
C TYR A 201 3.60 -18.20 -3.70
N LEU A 202 4.09 -19.42 -3.48
CA LEU A 202 5.50 -19.75 -3.72
C LEU A 202 5.90 -19.50 -5.19
N ARG A 203 5.11 -20.02 -6.14
CA ARG A 203 5.31 -19.78 -7.58
C ARG A 203 5.27 -18.30 -7.93
N HIS A 204 4.40 -17.54 -7.29
CA HIS A 204 4.33 -16.10 -7.47
C HIS A 204 5.63 -15.42 -7.00
N LEU A 205 6.11 -15.72 -5.79
CA LEU A 205 7.39 -15.20 -5.28
C LEU A 205 8.57 -15.58 -6.17
N GLU A 206 8.63 -16.82 -6.64
CA GLU A 206 9.65 -17.28 -7.59
C GLU A 206 9.57 -16.52 -8.92
N THR A 207 8.36 -16.27 -9.41
CA THR A 207 8.14 -15.48 -10.64
C THR A 207 8.63 -14.04 -10.45
N LEU A 208 8.31 -13.40 -9.33
CA LEU A 208 8.78 -12.05 -9.02
C LEU A 208 10.32 -11.99 -9.01
N TYR A 209 10.96 -12.94 -8.34
CA TYR A 209 12.43 -13.05 -8.32
C TYR A 209 13.01 -13.29 -9.72
N LEU A 210 12.50 -14.28 -10.46
CA LEU A 210 12.97 -14.63 -11.81
C LEU A 210 12.77 -13.49 -12.81
N THR A 211 11.76 -12.63 -12.62
CA THR A 211 11.47 -11.48 -13.49
C THR A 211 12.10 -10.18 -12.98
N ARG A 212 12.81 -10.20 -11.85
CA ARG A 212 13.38 -9.02 -11.19
C ARG A 212 12.34 -7.91 -10.97
N TYR A 213 11.12 -8.31 -10.61
CA TYR A 213 10.00 -7.41 -10.36
C TYR A 213 9.68 -7.32 -8.86
N PRO A 214 10.16 -6.29 -8.14
CA PRO A 214 10.13 -6.24 -6.67
C PRO A 214 8.80 -5.69 -6.10
N VAL A 215 7.71 -5.76 -6.86
CA VAL A 215 6.38 -5.28 -6.46
C VAL A 215 5.53 -6.49 -6.14
N LEU A 216 5.20 -6.66 -4.85
CA LEU A 216 4.26 -7.67 -4.40
C LEU A 216 2.89 -7.03 -4.23
N ASN A 217 2.01 -7.28 -5.20
CA ASN A 217 0.62 -6.87 -5.13
C ASN A 217 -0.28 -8.05 -4.79
N PHE A 218 -0.76 -8.08 -3.55
CA PHE A 218 -1.63 -9.15 -3.06
C PHE A 218 -2.98 -9.19 -3.79
N SER A 219 -3.47 -8.06 -4.32
CA SER A 219 -4.72 -8.01 -5.09
C SER A 219 -4.64 -8.77 -6.42
N ASP A 220 -3.43 -9.03 -6.93
CA ASP A 220 -3.20 -9.79 -8.17
C ASP A 220 -3.05 -11.30 -7.93
N ILE A 221 -2.99 -11.73 -6.66
CA ILE A 221 -2.76 -13.13 -6.30
C ILE A 221 -4.10 -13.83 -6.06
N PRO A 222 -4.45 -14.85 -6.87
CA PRO A 222 -5.62 -15.68 -6.61
C PRO A 222 -5.56 -16.31 -5.22
N GLY A 223 -6.69 -16.34 -4.50
CA GLY A 223 -6.74 -16.94 -3.15
C GLY A 223 -6.53 -15.96 -1.99
N ILE A 224 -6.61 -14.66 -2.23
CA ILE A 224 -6.60 -13.65 -1.17
C ILE A 224 -7.87 -13.66 -0.29
N ASP A 225 -8.97 -14.18 -0.84
CA ASP A 225 -10.19 -14.43 -0.08
C ASP A 225 -10.00 -15.69 0.79
N ALA A 226 -10.16 -15.53 2.10
CA ALA A 226 -10.04 -16.60 3.08
C ALA A 226 -11.03 -17.76 2.85
N THR A 227 -12.10 -17.53 2.09
CA THR A 227 -13.11 -18.54 1.73
C THR A 227 -12.75 -19.31 0.46
N CYS A 228 -11.74 -18.87 -0.30
CA CYS A 228 -11.32 -19.51 -1.53
C CYS A 228 -10.61 -20.84 -1.25
N SER A 229 -10.82 -21.85 -2.10
CA SER A 229 -10.07 -23.12 -2.05
C SER A 229 -8.58 -22.96 -2.35
N LEU A 230 -8.20 -21.86 -3.01
CA LEU A 230 -6.81 -21.42 -3.24
C LEU A 230 -6.30 -20.51 -2.10
N GLY A 231 -7.07 -20.38 -1.01
CA GLY A 231 -6.79 -19.52 0.13
C GLY A 231 -5.39 -19.74 0.70
N PHE A 232 -4.61 -18.67 0.84
CA PHE A 232 -3.31 -18.69 1.51
C PHE A 232 -3.34 -17.90 2.82
N ASN A 233 -2.41 -18.22 3.72
CA ASN A 233 -2.32 -17.53 5.00
C ASN A 233 -1.62 -16.17 4.82
N LEU A 234 -2.42 -15.11 4.69
CA LEU A 234 -1.93 -13.75 4.45
C LEU A 234 -0.95 -13.27 5.53
N PHE A 235 -1.18 -13.64 6.80
CA PHE A 235 -0.25 -13.32 7.89
C PHE A 235 1.16 -13.86 7.60
N THR A 236 1.29 -15.14 7.24
CA THR A 236 2.61 -15.73 6.91
C THR A 236 3.24 -15.13 5.66
N CYS A 237 2.43 -14.73 4.70
CA CYS A 237 2.91 -14.10 3.48
C CYS A 237 3.52 -12.73 3.80
N ILE A 238 2.82 -11.91 4.59
CA ILE A 238 3.31 -10.59 5.03
C ILE A 238 4.54 -10.73 5.93
N ILE A 239 4.48 -11.56 6.97
CA ILE A 239 5.56 -11.63 7.97
C ILE A 239 6.86 -12.17 7.40
N SER A 240 6.80 -13.02 6.37
CA SER A 240 7.99 -13.52 5.66
C SER A 240 8.82 -12.42 4.98
N LEU A 241 8.21 -11.23 4.78
CA LEU A 241 8.87 -10.06 4.21
C LEU A 241 9.71 -9.27 5.23
N ARG A 242 9.62 -9.60 6.52
CA ARG A 242 10.27 -8.85 7.61
C ARG A 242 11.76 -8.60 7.37
N HIS A 243 12.47 -9.58 6.82
CA HIS A 243 13.88 -9.45 6.47
C HIS A 243 14.14 -9.67 4.99
N ASN A 244 13.09 -9.62 4.16
CA ASN A 244 13.25 -9.85 2.74
C ASN A 244 13.97 -8.66 2.08
N PRO A 245 15.07 -8.86 1.34
CA PRO A 245 15.84 -7.76 0.76
C PRO A 245 15.37 -7.40 -0.65
N PHE A 246 14.40 -8.10 -1.24
CA PHE A 246 14.04 -7.99 -2.66
C PHE A 246 12.78 -7.16 -2.89
N ILE A 247 11.70 -7.46 -2.17
CA ILE A 247 10.42 -6.76 -2.30
C ILE A 247 10.58 -5.32 -1.80
N ARG A 248 10.30 -4.36 -2.69
CA ARG A 248 10.38 -2.91 -2.45
C ARG A 248 9.02 -2.26 -2.31
N SER A 249 8.00 -2.82 -2.98
CA SER A 249 6.65 -2.31 -2.96
C SER A 249 5.69 -3.39 -2.53
N LEU A 250 4.93 -3.12 -1.47
CA LEU A 250 3.90 -4.01 -0.94
C LEU A 250 2.53 -3.35 -1.10
N LYS A 251 1.66 -3.97 -1.90
CA LYS A 251 0.31 -3.47 -2.19
C LYS A 251 -0.76 -4.45 -1.73
N ILE A 252 -1.72 -3.95 -0.95
CA ILE A 252 -2.83 -4.70 -0.41
C ILE A 252 -4.09 -3.87 -0.56
N SER A 253 -4.99 -4.26 -1.47
CA SER A 253 -6.25 -3.55 -1.69
C SER A 253 -7.47 -4.46 -1.74
N GLY A 254 -8.58 -4.04 -1.12
CA GLY A 254 -9.87 -4.73 -1.25
C GLY A 254 -9.94 -6.08 -0.54
N VAL A 255 -9.15 -6.26 0.52
CA VAL A 255 -8.96 -7.57 1.16
C VAL A 255 -9.92 -7.78 2.34
N PRO A 256 -10.67 -8.91 2.40
CA PRO A 256 -11.59 -9.23 3.50
C PRO A 256 -10.92 -9.90 4.71
N HIS A 257 -9.62 -9.69 4.93
CA HIS A 257 -8.89 -10.29 6.05
C HIS A 257 -8.84 -9.35 7.26
N ILE A 258 -9.11 -9.90 8.44
CA ILE A 258 -8.79 -9.24 9.71
C ILE A 258 -7.28 -9.30 10.00
N ASN A 259 -6.76 -8.35 10.78
CA ASN A 259 -5.37 -8.28 11.26
C ASN A 259 -4.28 -8.06 10.19
N VAL A 260 -4.65 -7.60 8.99
CA VAL A 260 -3.69 -7.16 7.95
C VAL A 260 -2.75 -6.09 8.51
N ILE A 261 -3.30 -5.03 9.12
CA ILE A 261 -2.48 -3.93 9.65
C ILE A 261 -1.60 -4.37 10.82
N SER A 262 -2.09 -5.30 11.65
CA SER A 262 -1.26 -5.90 12.71
C SER A 262 -0.07 -6.66 12.13
N SER A 263 -0.30 -7.46 11.08
CA SER A 263 0.75 -8.24 10.40
C SER A 263 1.78 -7.32 9.74
N ILE A 264 1.33 -6.23 9.11
CA ILE A 264 2.18 -5.23 8.49
C ILE A 264 2.99 -4.48 9.54
N GLY A 265 2.35 -3.98 10.60
CA GLY A 265 3.06 -3.30 11.69
C GLY A 265 4.15 -4.19 12.29
N GLU A 266 3.84 -5.47 12.47
CA GLU A 266 4.79 -6.45 12.98
C GLU A 266 5.96 -6.75 12.00
N MET A 267 5.70 -6.77 10.70
CA MET A 267 6.72 -6.93 9.66
C MET A 267 7.61 -5.67 9.57
N MET A 268 6.99 -4.49 9.57
CA MET A 268 7.65 -3.19 9.40
C MET A 268 8.57 -2.80 10.57
N GLN A 269 8.45 -3.44 11.74
CA GLN A 269 9.34 -3.20 12.88
C GLN A 269 10.83 -3.46 12.59
N THR A 270 11.15 -4.28 11.58
CA THR A 270 12.55 -4.61 11.25
C THR A 270 12.82 -4.68 9.75
N ASN A 271 11.83 -4.37 8.91
CA ASN A 271 12.00 -4.36 7.46
C ASN A 271 12.81 -3.14 7.01
N THR A 272 13.85 -3.37 6.22
CA THR A 272 14.76 -2.32 5.74
C THR A 272 14.72 -2.16 4.22
N SER A 273 13.76 -2.79 3.55
CA SER A 273 13.74 -2.98 2.10
C SER A 273 12.55 -2.35 1.40
N ILE A 274 11.40 -2.28 2.08
CA ILE A 274 10.15 -1.76 1.53
C ILE A 274 10.21 -0.24 1.50
N THR A 275 10.16 0.31 0.29
CA THR A 275 10.13 1.74 0.00
C THR A 275 8.69 2.25 -0.22
N GLU A 276 7.77 1.38 -0.63
CA GLU A 276 6.37 1.69 -0.87
C GLU A 276 5.46 0.71 -0.14
N LEU A 277 4.59 1.25 0.72
CA LEU A 277 3.53 0.50 1.39
C LEU A 277 2.18 1.09 1.00
N GLU A 278 1.38 0.30 0.29
CA GLU A 278 0.02 0.62 -0.09
C GLU A 278 -0.95 -0.36 0.58
N VAL A 279 -1.78 0.15 1.46
CA VAL A 279 -2.85 -0.62 2.11
C VAL A 279 -4.13 0.17 1.98
N THR A 280 -5.03 -0.23 1.10
CA THR A 280 -6.22 0.56 0.75
C THR A 280 -7.49 -0.28 0.76
N ASN A 281 -8.64 0.36 0.98
CA ASN A 281 -9.95 -0.29 0.85
C ASN A 281 -10.06 -1.62 1.64
N LEU A 282 -9.57 -1.67 2.87
CA LEU A 282 -9.74 -2.85 3.71
C LEU A 282 -11.24 -3.04 3.99
N LEU A 283 -11.77 -4.22 3.68
CA LEU A 283 -13.20 -4.52 3.80
C LEU A 283 -13.64 -4.74 5.26
N THR A 284 -12.69 -4.70 6.20
CA THR A 284 -12.88 -4.83 7.64
C THR A 284 -12.22 -3.65 8.35
N GLU A 285 -12.88 -3.08 9.35
CA GLU A 285 -12.26 -2.06 10.22
C GLU A 285 -11.09 -2.66 11.02
N GLN A 286 -9.96 -1.95 11.05
CA GLN A 286 -8.74 -2.41 11.72
C GLN A 286 -8.04 -1.24 12.43
N SER A 287 -7.34 -1.55 13.52
CA SER A 287 -6.51 -0.58 14.22
C SER A 287 -5.19 -0.34 13.47
N PHE A 288 -4.84 0.93 13.25
CA PHE A 288 -3.55 1.34 12.69
C PHE A 288 -2.47 1.60 13.74
N ALA A 289 -2.77 1.38 15.02
CA ALA A 289 -1.79 1.51 16.09
C ALA A 289 -0.52 0.66 15.89
N PRO A 290 -0.60 -0.60 15.41
CA PRO A 290 0.60 -1.41 15.13
C PRO A 290 1.54 -0.79 14.10
N LEU A 291 0.98 -0.14 13.07
CA LEU A 291 1.77 0.54 12.04
C LEU A 291 2.42 1.81 12.58
N GLY A 292 1.66 2.63 13.33
CA GLY A 292 2.21 3.80 14.01
C GLY A 292 3.38 3.45 14.92
N HIS A 293 3.25 2.37 15.71
CA HIS A 293 4.32 1.85 16.55
C HIS A 293 5.53 1.35 15.75
N ALA A 294 5.31 0.67 14.63
CA ALA A 294 6.39 0.20 13.76
C ALA A 294 7.25 1.34 13.21
N LEU A 295 6.62 2.46 12.82
CA LEU A 295 7.32 3.66 12.37
C LEU A 295 8.20 4.27 13.47
N MET A 296 7.81 4.14 14.75
CA MET A 296 8.64 4.60 15.88
C MET A 296 9.84 3.69 16.13
N ILE A 297 9.68 2.37 16.00
CA ILE A 297 10.74 1.40 16.30
C ILE A 297 11.79 1.36 15.20
N ASN A 298 11.35 1.33 13.94
CA ASN A 298 12.23 1.17 12.78
C ASN A 298 12.60 2.52 12.15
N ASP A 299 12.73 3.54 12.97
CA ASP A 299 12.82 4.94 12.57
C ASP A 299 14.01 5.24 11.65
N ARG A 300 15.19 4.68 11.93
CA ARG A 300 16.44 4.96 11.18
C ARG A 300 16.79 3.91 10.12
N ALA A 301 16.27 2.70 10.25
CA ALA A 301 16.62 1.57 9.40
C ALA A 301 15.55 1.24 8.34
N SER A 302 14.34 1.81 8.47
CA SER A 302 13.32 1.76 7.42
C SER A 302 13.84 2.33 6.11
N ALA A 303 13.29 1.85 4.99
CA ALA A 303 13.47 2.42 3.66
C ALA A 303 12.19 3.09 3.13
N LEU A 304 11.12 3.13 3.95
CA LEU A 304 9.78 3.54 3.54
C LEU A 304 9.76 5.01 3.13
N GLN A 305 9.37 5.29 1.89
CA GLN A 305 9.23 6.64 1.34
C GLN A 305 7.79 6.98 0.94
N ILE A 306 7.03 5.98 0.51
CA ILE A 306 5.65 6.12 0.03
C ILE A 306 4.73 5.35 0.97
N LEU A 307 3.83 6.07 1.63
CA LEU A 307 2.83 5.50 2.52
C LEU A 307 1.43 5.87 2.03
N ASN A 308 0.71 4.88 1.51
CA ASN A 308 -0.68 5.04 1.07
C ASN A 308 -1.61 4.18 1.94
N LEU A 309 -2.40 4.83 2.79
CA LEU A 309 -3.40 4.20 3.66
C LEU A 309 -4.82 4.61 3.29
N SER A 310 -5.03 5.11 2.07
CA SER A 310 -6.29 5.70 1.63
C SER A 310 -7.46 4.73 1.65
N ASN A 311 -8.66 5.29 1.76
CA ASN A 311 -9.92 4.55 1.73
C ASN A 311 -10.00 3.47 2.82
N ASN A 312 -9.41 3.74 3.99
CA ASN A 312 -9.58 2.92 5.19
C ASN A 312 -10.17 3.77 6.31
N LEU A 313 -11.24 3.30 6.94
CA LEU A 313 -11.79 3.95 8.11
C LEU A 313 -10.80 3.84 9.27
N MET A 314 -10.33 4.98 9.78
CA MET A 314 -9.44 5.03 10.93
C MET A 314 -10.17 5.50 12.19
N SER A 315 -10.04 4.74 13.27
CA SER A 315 -10.46 5.20 14.60
C SER A 315 -9.60 6.38 15.05
N TYR A 316 -10.07 7.15 16.04
CA TYR A 316 -9.31 8.30 16.54
C TYR A 316 -8.00 7.88 17.23
N GLU A 317 -7.99 6.73 17.91
CA GLU A 317 -6.79 6.12 18.52
C GLU A 317 -5.77 5.72 17.43
N SER A 318 -6.26 5.17 16.32
CA SER A 318 -5.43 4.82 15.17
C SER A 318 -4.75 6.07 14.58
N ILE A 319 -5.46 7.19 14.50
CA ILE A 319 -4.91 8.47 14.05
C ILE A 319 -3.85 8.98 15.03
N ILE A 320 -4.09 8.91 16.35
CA ILE A 320 -3.10 9.31 17.37
C ILE A 320 -1.81 8.51 17.20
N SER A 321 -1.89 7.17 17.17
CA SER A 321 -0.71 6.31 17.05
C SER A 321 0.03 6.52 15.74
N LEU A 322 -0.68 6.75 14.63
CA LEU A 322 -0.04 7.09 13.35
C LEU A 322 0.69 8.44 13.42
N CYS A 323 0.07 9.46 14.03
CA CYS A 323 0.70 10.78 14.22
C CYS A 323 1.92 10.70 15.14
N GLU A 324 1.88 9.91 16.21
CA GLU A 324 3.02 9.63 17.08
C GLU A 324 4.15 8.92 16.32
N GLY A 325 3.79 7.96 15.46
CA GLY A 325 4.73 7.31 14.53
C GLY A 325 5.44 8.30 13.62
N LEU A 326 4.67 9.12 12.91
CA LEU A 326 5.22 10.13 11.98
C LEU A 326 6.06 11.20 12.70
N ALA A 327 5.68 11.59 13.91
CA ALA A 327 6.44 12.55 14.73
C ALA A 327 7.82 12.01 15.17
N ASN A 328 8.01 10.69 15.20
CA ASN A 328 9.27 10.05 15.60
C ASN A 328 9.97 9.31 14.44
N PHE A 329 9.41 9.37 13.23
CA PHE A 329 9.96 8.68 12.06
C PHE A 329 11.20 9.40 11.54
N ASN A 330 12.38 8.92 11.92
CA ASN A 330 13.69 9.50 11.58
C ASN A 330 14.16 9.13 10.16
N HIS A 331 13.25 9.27 9.20
CA HIS A 331 13.44 8.93 7.81
C HIS A 331 12.69 9.90 6.89
N SER A 332 12.87 9.79 5.57
CA SER A 332 12.13 10.62 4.62
C SER A 332 10.83 9.94 4.17
N LEU A 333 9.74 10.70 4.13
CA LEU A 333 8.57 10.36 3.33
C LEU A 333 8.47 11.32 2.15
N THR A 334 8.37 10.77 0.95
CA THR A 334 8.15 11.54 -0.29
C THR A 334 6.68 11.61 -0.64
N SER A 335 5.88 10.60 -0.28
CA SER A 335 4.45 10.59 -0.55
C SER A 335 3.67 10.06 0.66
N LEU A 336 2.66 10.82 1.07
CA LEU A 336 1.68 10.41 2.07
C LEU A 336 0.27 10.56 1.54
N ASN A 337 -0.47 9.45 1.48
CA ASN A 337 -1.88 9.43 1.10
C ASN A 337 -2.74 8.88 2.24
N LEU A 338 -3.52 9.76 2.86
CA LEU A 338 -4.52 9.46 3.90
C LEU A 338 -5.93 9.87 3.43
N SER A 339 -6.19 9.86 2.13
CA SER A 339 -7.49 10.24 1.60
C SER A 339 -8.60 9.26 1.98
N LYS A 340 -9.83 9.74 2.15
CA LYS A 340 -11.00 8.92 2.54
C LYS A 340 -10.78 8.11 3.82
N CYS A 341 -9.98 8.62 4.76
CA CYS A 341 -9.71 7.95 6.03
C CYS A 341 -10.67 8.34 7.17
N ASN A 342 -11.67 9.17 6.87
CA ASN A 342 -12.63 9.73 7.83
C ASN A 342 -11.94 10.50 8.99
N ILE A 343 -10.79 11.11 8.73
CA ILE A 343 -10.04 11.87 9.74
C ILE A 343 -10.86 13.12 10.13
N PRO A 344 -11.21 13.29 11.42
CA PRO A 344 -11.94 14.47 11.89
C PRO A 344 -11.02 15.69 12.00
N PRO A 345 -11.57 16.92 12.14
CA PRO A 345 -10.78 18.16 12.25
C PRO A 345 -9.68 18.13 13.32
N ARG A 346 -9.97 17.54 14.48
CA ARG A 346 -9.01 17.35 15.56
C ARG A 346 -7.88 16.38 15.18
N GLY A 347 -8.19 15.34 14.40
CA GLY A 347 -7.20 14.41 13.85
C GLY A 347 -6.30 15.06 12.80
N ILE A 348 -6.86 15.89 11.91
CA ILE A 348 -6.07 16.69 10.95
C ILE A 348 -5.14 17.67 11.70
N LYS A 349 -5.65 18.30 12.77
CA LYS A 349 -4.82 19.13 13.64
C LYS A 349 -3.65 18.35 14.23
N LEU A 350 -3.89 17.16 14.79
CA LEU A 350 -2.83 16.29 15.32
C LEU A 350 -1.81 15.89 14.26
N LEU A 351 -2.24 15.62 13.03
CA LEU A 351 -1.34 15.28 11.92
C LEU A 351 -0.36 16.43 11.61
N PHE A 352 -0.84 17.67 11.51
CA PHE A 352 0.04 18.80 11.27
C PHE A 352 0.88 19.18 12.49
N GLU A 353 0.41 18.96 13.72
CA GLU A 353 1.25 19.06 14.92
C GLU A 353 2.37 18.01 14.91
N ALA A 354 2.12 16.79 14.42
CA ALA A 354 3.16 15.79 14.22
C ALA A 354 4.17 16.20 13.13
N PHE A 355 3.72 16.81 12.04
CA PHE A 355 4.60 17.34 11.00
C PHE A 355 5.49 18.48 11.50
N GLU A 356 4.99 19.34 12.37
CA GLU A 356 5.78 20.40 13.01
C GLU A 356 6.78 19.84 14.04
N LYS A 357 6.47 18.72 14.70
CA LYS A 357 7.43 18.01 15.56
C LYS A 357 8.57 17.37 14.75
N ASN A 358 8.28 16.94 13.52
CA ASN A 358 9.25 16.27 12.64
C ASN A 358 9.35 16.97 11.28
N PHE A 359 9.95 18.17 11.26
CA PHE A 359 10.23 18.89 10.02
C PHE A 359 11.21 18.14 9.10
N ALA A 360 12.13 17.35 9.65
CA ALA A 360 13.07 16.56 8.86
C ALA A 360 12.34 15.57 7.92
N MET A 361 11.25 14.96 8.39
CA MET A 361 10.40 14.11 7.56
C MET A 361 9.37 14.93 6.75
N SER A 362 8.66 15.88 7.37
CA SER A 362 7.52 16.54 6.69
C SER A 362 7.94 17.42 5.52
N LEU A 363 9.15 17.98 5.56
CA LEU A 363 9.70 18.80 4.47
C LEU A 363 10.20 17.98 3.26
N THR A 364 10.33 16.66 3.39
CA THR A 364 10.70 15.79 2.26
C THR A 364 9.51 15.43 1.37
N LEU A 365 8.28 15.63 1.85
CA LEU A 365 7.06 15.31 1.13
C LEU A 365 6.98 16.08 -0.18
N GLU A 366 6.86 15.33 -1.26
CA GLU A 366 6.60 15.81 -2.63
C GLU A 366 5.13 15.64 -2.99
N GLU A 367 4.45 14.67 -2.37
CA GLU A 367 3.03 14.40 -2.56
C GLU A 367 2.30 14.26 -1.22
N LEU A 368 1.23 15.05 -1.06
CA LEU A 368 0.34 14.96 0.09
C LEU A 368 -1.11 14.89 -0.37
N ASN A 369 -1.77 13.77 -0.08
CA ASN A 369 -3.19 13.58 -0.35
C ASN A 369 -3.98 13.41 0.95
N LEU A 370 -4.80 14.39 1.27
CA LEU A 370 -5.70 14.41 2.42
C LEU A 370 -7.17 14.54 2.02
N SER A 371 -7.48 14.27 0.75
CA SER A 371 -8.82 14.39 0.17
C SER A 371 -9.87 13.57 0.93
N GLU A 372 -11.11 14.03 0.94
CA GLU A 372 -12.25 13.36 1.57
C GLU A 372 -12.04 13.07 3.08
N ASN A 373 -11.37 14.00 3.77
CA ASN A 373 -11.34 14.12 5.22
C ASN A 373 -11.97 15.44 5.65
N ARG A 374 -12.07 15.73 6.96
CA ARG A 374 -12.71 16.97 7.43
C ARG A 374 -11.71 17.88 8.11
N PHE A 375 -11.44 19.03 7.50
CA PHE A 375 -10.51 20.03 8.06
C PHE A 375 -11.23 21.01 8.99
N GLN A 376 -12.32 21.64 8.53
CA GLN A 376 -12.96 22.79 9.20
C GLN A 376 -11.90 23.85 9.60
N ASP A 377 -12.23 24.77 10.50
CA ASP A 377 -11.31 25.84 10.89
C ASP A 377 -10.09 25.33 11.66
N SER A 378 -10.29 24.37 12.57
CA SER A 378 -9.21 23.86 13.44
C SER A 378 -8.13 23.10 12.66
N GLY A 379 -8.52 22.20 11.75
CA GLY A 379 -7.59 21.49 10.88
C GLY A 379 -6.96 22.41 9.85
N THR A 380 -7.73 23.35 9.26
CA THR A 380 -7.20 24.32 8.30
C THR A 380 -6.16 25.26 8.95
N SER A 381 -6.39 25.69 10.19
CA SER A 381 -5.46 26.53 10.94
C SER A 381 -4.15 25.82 11.25
N ALA A 382 -4.21 24.53 11.62
CA ALA A 382 -3.01 23.72 11.84
C ALA A 382 -2.21 23.53 10.55
N PHE A 383 -2.90 23.26 9.42
CA PHE A 383 -2.25 23.18 8.12
C PHE A 383 -1.58 24.51 7.71
N SER A 384 -2.30 25.63 7.90
CA SER A 384 -1.79 26.98 7.65
C SER A 384 -0.56 27.31 8.51
N SER A 385 -0.55 26.89 9.79
CA SER A 385 0.60 27.01 10.69
C SER A 385 1.82 26.26 10.14
N TRP A 386 1.66 24.99 9.78
CA TRP A 386 2.76 24.18 9.24
C TRP A 386 3.32 24.77 7.94
N LEU A 387 2.46 25.19 7.01
CA LEU A 387 2.88 25.86 5.78
C LEU A 387 3.67 27.14 6.10
N SER A 388 3.12 28.00 6.96
CA SER A 388 3.76 29.28 7.32
C SER A 388 5.15 29.08 7.95
N LYS A 389 5.33 28.05 8.77
CA LYS A 389 6.63 27.68 9.36
C LYS A 389 7.58 27.05 8.34
N SER A 390 7.08 26.27 7.38
CA SER A 390 7.90 25.58 6.36
C SER A 390 8.29 26.43 5.15
N ARG A 391 8.10 27.76 5.23
CA ARG A 391 8.33 28.71 4.13
C ARG A 391 9.73 28.58 3.55
N GLY A 392 9.82 28.36 2.23
CA GLY A 392 11.08 28.24 1.48
C GLY A 392 11.77 26.88 1.58
N HIS A 393 11.27 25.96 2.42
CA HIS A 393 11.89 24.65 2.63
C HIS A 393 11.03 23.46 2.21
N ASN A 394 9.77 23.73 1.84
CA ASN A 394 8.83 22.70 1.42
C ASN A 394 9.22 22.06 0.06
N SER A 395 8.93 20.77 -0.10
CA SER A 395 9.20 19.99 -1.31
C SER A 395 7.94 19.59 -2.09
N LEU A 396 6.75 20.02 -1.68
CA LEU A 396 5.48 19.62 -2.27
C LEU A 396 5.41 20.03 -3.75
N LEU A 397 5.24 19.01 -4.58
CA LEU A 397 4.93 19.11 -6.00
C LEU A 397 3.44 18.89 -6.24
N LYS A 398 2.79 18.09 -5.38
CA LYS A 398 1.41 17.65 -5.54
C LYS A 398 0.65 17.75 -4.23
N LEU A 399 -0.47 18.45 -4.25
CA LEU A 399 -1.33 18.66 -3.10
C LEU A 399 -2.78 18.38 -3.47
N TYR A 400 -3.37 17.36 -2.83
CA TYR A 400 -4.76 16.98 -3.02
C TYR A 400 -5.57 17.20 -1.75
N LEU A 401 -6.57 18.06 -1.88
CA LEU A 401 -7.44 18.48 -0.80
C LEU A 401 -8.91 18.44 -1.24
N SER A 402 -9.28 17.49 -2.10
CA SER A 402 -10.65 17.38 -2.59
C SER A 402 -11.63 17.09 -1.45
N GLN A 403 -12.82 17.70 -1.45
CA GLN A 403 -13.88 17.48 -0.46
C GLN A 403 -13.40 17.54 1.00
N THR A 404 -12.54 18.51 1.34
CA THR A 404 -11.94 18.60 2.68
C THR A 404 -12.64 19.57 3.63
N SER A 405 -13.64 20.31 3.13
CA SER A 405 -14.32 21.39 3.87
C SER A 405 -13.32 22.43 4.42
N LEU A 406 -12.36 22.83 3.57
CA LEU A 406 -11.34 23.82 3.91
C LEU A 406 -11.93 25.22 4.12
N ASN A 407 -11.37 25.95 5.09
CA ASN A 407 -11.61 27.38 5.19
C ASN A 407 -10.63 28.14 4.28
N MET A 408 -11.10 28.51 3.09
CA MET A 408 -10.31 29.23 2.08
C MET A 408 -9.72 30.56 2.58
N SER A 409 -10.35 31.21 3.56
CA SER A 409 -9.82 32.46 4.13
C SER A 409 -8.54 32.27 4.93
N ILE A 410 -8.36 31.07 5.50
CA ILE A 410 -7.18 30.71 6.31
C ILE A 410 -6.08 30.11 5.42
N ILE A 411 -6.45 29.29 4.44
CA ILE A 411 -5.47 28.52 3.64
C ILE A 411 -4.97 29.22 2.39
N SER A 412 -5.70 30.18 1.80
CA SER A 412 -5.24 30.84 0.55
C SER A 412 -3.90 31.59 0.72
N PRO A 413 -3.70 32.41 1.77
CA PRO A 413 -2.42 33.11 1.98
C PRO A 413 -1.19 32.20 2.08
N PRO A 414 -1.16 31.14 2.91
CA PRO A 414 0.02 30.29 3.03
C PRO A 414 0.27 29.41 1.79
N LEU A 415 -0.72 29.09 0.96
CA LEU A 415 -0.49 28.27 -0.25
C LEU A 415 0.47 28.93 -1.25
N ARG A 416 0.56 30.26 -1.23
CA ARG A 416 1.41 31.05 -2.14
C ARG A 416 2.91 30.76 -2.01
N ILE A 417 3.33 30.22 -0.87
CA ILE A 417 4.74 29.92 -0.58
C ILE A 417 5.19 28.58 -1.20
N LEU A 418 4.26 27.82 -1.78
CA LEU A 418 4.55 26.52 -2.40
C LEU A 418 5.09 26.72 -3.82
N GLU A 419 6.31 27.27 -3.93
CA GLU A 419 6.95 27.63 -5.21
C GLU A 419 7.19 26.44 -6.16
N LYS A 420 7.24 25.22 -5.61
CA LYS A 420 7.44 23.98 -6.37
C LYS A 420 6.14 23.29 -6.78
N LEU A 421 4.98 23.81 -6.34
CA LEU A 421 3.70 23.13 -6.54
C LEU A 421 3.34 23.09 -8.03
N CYS A 422 3.20 21.88 -8.55
CA CYS A 422 2.79 21.61 -9.92
C CYS A 422 1.31 21.24 -10.00
N ILE A 423 0.76 20.65 -8.95
CA ILE A 423 -0.59 20.05 -8.93
C ILE A 423 -1.32 20.49 -7.67
N LEU A 424 -2.46 21.15 -7.87
CA LEU A 424 -3.36 21.56 -6.80
C LEU A 424 -4.77 21.07 -7.09
N ASP A 425 -5.28 20.19 -6.24
CA ASP A 425 -6.68 19.74 -6.28
C ASP A 425 -7.46 20.29 -5.10
N LEU A 426 -8.43 21.17 -5.41
CA LEU A 426 -9.38 21.75 -4.45
C LEU A 426 -10.83 21.33 -4.75
N SER A 427 -11.04 20.33 -5.62
CA SER A 427 -12.36 19.92 -6.08
C SER A 427 -13.31 19.58 -4.93
N GLY A 428 -14.61 19.77 -5.12
CA GLY A 428 -15.62 19.43 -4.11
C GLY A 428 -15.58 20.29 -2.83
N ASN A 429 -14.69 21.27 -2.73
CA ASN A 429 -14.76 22.29 -1.68
C ASN A 429 -15.64 23.45 -2.14
N ASN A 430 -16.47 23.99 -1.24
CA ASN A 430 -17.30 25.14 -1.54
C ASN A 430 -16.45 26.42 -1.65
N ILE A 431 -16.36 27.00 -2.85
CA ILE A 431 -15.61 28.23 -3.11
C ILE A 431 -16.59 29.35 -3.48
N ASN A 432 -17.08 30.05 -2.45
CA ASN A 432 -17.90 31.25 -2.63
C ASN A 432 -17.08 32.42 -3.22
N ILE A 433 -17.74 33.54 -3.54
CA ILE A 433 -17.10 34.69 -4.22
C ILE A 433 -15.95 35.29 -3.39
N SER A 434 -16.10 35.42 -2.06
CA SER A 434 -15.02 35.95 -1.21
C SER A 434 -13.82 35.01 -1.14
N SER A 435 -14.07 33.71 -1.09
CA SER A 435 -13.05 32.66 -1.14
C SER A 435 -12.34 32.62 -2.48
N ALA A 436 -13.09 32.74 -3.59
CA ALA A 436 -12.54 32.80 -4.94
C ALA A 436 -11.60 34.01 -5.11
N ARG A 437 -11.98 35.18 -4.57
CA ARG A 437 -11.12 36.37 -4.57
C ARG A 437 -9.80 36.14 -3.82
N LEU A 438 -9.87 35.51 -2.65
CA LEU A 438 -8.67 35.22 -1.85
C LEU A 438 -7.79 34.18 -2.55
N LEU A 439 -8.37 33.08 -3.05
CA LEU A 439 -7.65 32.07 -3.82
C LEU A 439 -6.98 32.67 -5.07
N ALA A 440 -7.71 33.54 -5.79
CA ALA A 440 -7.20 34.22 -6.97
C ALA A 440 -5.97 35.09 -6.64
N VAL A 441 -6.11 36.05 -5.72
CA VAL A 441 -5.07 37.06 -5.44
C VAL A 441 -3.94 36.50 -4.58
N GLU A 442 -4.25 35.73 -3.55
CA GLU A 442 -3.22 35.25 -2.62
C GLU A 442 -2.50 34.02 -3.15
N THR A 443 -3.16 33.15 -3.92
CA THR A 443 -2.58 31.86 -4.34
C THR A 443 -2.26 31.82 -5.83
N LEU A 444 -3.26 31.95 -6.70
CA LEU A 444 -3.14 31.64 -8.12
C LEU A 444 -2.32 32.68 -8.90
N GLU A 445 -2.30 33.95 -8.49
CA GLU A 445 -1.41 34.97 -9.06
C GLU A 445 0.09 34.69 -8.78
N CYS A 446 0.41 33.89 -7.74
CA CYS A 446 1.77 33.76 -7.22
C CYS A 446 2.43 32.39 -7.47
N ILE A 447 1.69 31.29 -7.65
CA ILE A 447 2.29 29.95 -7.80
C ILE A 447 2.91 29.77 -9.19
N PRO A 448 4.23 29.61 -9.32
CA PRO A 448 4.89 29.76 -10.62
C PRO A 448 4.92 28.49 -11.47
N LYS A 449 4.81 27.30 -10.86
CA LYS A 449 5.00 26.01 -11.54
C LYS A 449 3.71 25.22 -11.75
N LEU A 450 2.56 25.82 -11.53
CA LEU A 450 1.27 25.12 -11.60
C LEU A 450 0.99 24.63 -13.01
N VAL A 451 0.84 23.31 -13.17
CA VAL A 451 0.51 22.61 -14.43
C VAL A 451 -0.90 22.01 -14.37
N PHE A 452 -1.43 21.73 -13.18
CA PHE A 452 -2.78 21.20 -13.01
C PHE A 452 -3.49 21.88 -11.85
N LEU A 453 -4.69 22.40 -12.14
CA LEU A 453 -5.59 22.98 -11.16
C LEU A 453 -6.97 22.34 -11.28
N ASN A 454 -7.41 21.67 -10.22
CA ASN A 454 -8.75 21.09 -10.15
C ASN A 454 -9.68 21.93 -9.26
N LEU A 455 -10.72 22.49 -9.87
CA LEU A 455 -11.79 23.24 -9.23
C LEU A 455 -13.16 22.64 -9.59
N SER A 456 -13.21 21.35 -9.91
CA SER A 456 -14.47 20.67 -10.21
C SER A 456 -15.37 20.61 -8.97
N SER A 457 -16.69 20.66 -9.16
CA SER A 457 -17.64 20.53 -8.04
C SER A 457 -17.45 21.57 -6.93
N CYS A 458 -16.91 22.75 -7.23
CA CYS A 458 -16.61 23.77 -6.22
C CYS A 458 -17.73 24.78 -5.98
N GLY A 459 -18.85 24.65 -6.70
CA GLY A 459 -19.97 25.60 -6.63
C GLY A 459 -19.61 26.99 -7.17
N LEU A 460 -18.66 27.06 -8.12
CA LEU A 460 -18.24 28.32 -8.72
C LEU A 460 -19.40 28.98 -9.48
N VAL A 461 -19.39 30.31 -9.54
CA VAL A 461 -20.31 31.13 -10.34
C VAL A 461 -19.53 32.05 -11.27
N GLY A 462 -20.19 32.67 -12.26
CA GLY A 462 -19.55 33.51 -13.28
C GLY A 462 -18.54 34.54 -12.73
N ASN A 463 -18.90 35.29 -11.69
CA ASN A 463 -18.00 36.27 -11.07
C ASN A 463 -16.80 35.62 -10.37
N SER A 464 -16.99 34.49 -9.68
CA SER A 464 -15.90 33.74 -9.04
C SER A 464 -14.93 33.22 -10.11
N LEU A 465 -15.45 32.70 -11.23
CA LEU A 465 -14.65 32.21 -12.34
C LEU A 465 -13.89 33.35 -13.03
N GLU A 466 -14.52 34.50 -13.23
CA GLU A 466 -13.87 35.69 -13.79
C GLU A 466 -12.65 36.09 -12.94
N MET A 467 -12.78 36.13 -11.61
CA MET A 467 -11.66 36.43 -10.71
C MET A 467 -10.51 35.43 -10.86
N ILE A 468 -10.82 34.14 -10.93
CA ILE A 468 -9.84 33.06 -11.06
C ILE A 468 -9.09 33.13 -12.40
N LEU A 469 -9.82 33.29 -13.52
CA LEU A 469 -9.20 33.38 -14.85
C LEU A 469 -8.34 34.64 -15.00
N LEU A 470 -8.79 35.77 -14.45
CA LEU A 470 -8.01 37.02 -14.47
C LEU A 470 -6.72 36.90 -13.64
N ALA A 471 -6.77 36.23 -12.50
CA ALA A 471 -5.60 35.94 -11.67
C ALA A 471 -4.60 35.03 -12.39
N LEU A 472 -5.08 33.92 -12.95
CA LEU A 472 -4.24 33.00 -13.74
C LEU A 472 -3.59 33.71 -14.93
N ARG A 473 -4.30 34.63 -15.59
CA ARG A 473 -3.77 35.45 -16.68
C ARG A 473 -2.66 36.42 -16.23
N ARG A 474 -2.74 36.95 -15.00
CA ARG A 474 -1.71 37.82 -14.42
C ARG A 474 -0.45 37.05 -14.02
N ASN A 475 -0.57 35.75 -13.80
CA ASN A 475 0.56 34.90 -13.49
C ASN A 475 1.39 34.59 -14.75
N SER A 476 2.44 35.37 -14.96
CA SER A 476 3.33 35.25 -16.12
C SER A 476 4.18 33.97 -16.17
N ASN A 477 4.22 33.19 -15.09
CA ASN A 477 5.01 31.97 -15.01
C ASN A 477 4.25 30.72 -15.49
N ILE A 478 2.91 30.72 -15.38
CA ILE A 478 2.09 29.57 -15.75
C ILE A 478 2.11 29.38 -17.27
N LYS A 479 2.45 28.16 -17.69
CA LYS A 479 2.41 27.70 -19.07
C LYS A 479 1.84 26.29 -19.10
N ASN A 480 1.02 25.99 -20.09
CA ASN A 480 0.42 24.67 -20.30
C ASN A 480 -0.43 24.17 -19.12
N LEU A 481 -1.24 25.04 -18.53
CA LEU A 481 -2.14 24.70 -17.43
C LEU A 481 -3.29 23.80 -17.92
N ASN A 482 -3.49 22.70 -17.22
CA ASN A 482 -4.70 21.89 -17.30
C ASN A 482 -5.66 22.34 -16.20
N LEU A 483 -6.78 22.92 -16.60
CA LEU A 483 -7.78 23.50 -15.71
C LEU A 483 -9.07 22.66 -15.76
N ASN A 484 -9.42 22.05 -14.63
CA ASN A 484 -10.66 21.31 -14.48
C ASN A 484 -11.73 22.17 -13.81
N LEU A 485 -12.82 22.42 -14.54
CA LEU A 485 -13.98 23.22 -14.13
C LEU A 485 -15.29 22.42 -14.21
N SER A 486 -15.20 21.10 -14.30
CA SER A 486 -16.37 20.23 -14.43
C SER A 486 -17.32 20.33 -13.22
N ASN A 487 -18.59 20.01 -13.43
CA ASN A 487 -19.58 19.90 -12.35
C ASN A 487 -19.74 21.15 -11.46
N ASN A 488 -19.60 22.35 -12.02
CA ASN A 488 -19.85 23.61 -11.32
C ASN A 488 -21.24 24.20 -11.60
N SER A 489 -22.12 23.45 -12.27
CA SER A 489 -23.46 23.91 -12.68
C SER A 489 -23.42 25.20 -13.52
N PHE A 490 -22.36 25.39 -14.32
CA PHE A 490 -22.22 26.59 -15.14
C PHE A 490 -23.27 26.69 -16.24
N ALA A 491 -23.88 27.86 -16.38
CA ALA A 491 -24.94 28.14 -17.35
C ALA A 491 -24.61 29.39 -18.20
N ALA A 492 -25.63 30.01 -18.79
CA ALA A 492 -25.47 31.11 -19.76
C ALA A 492 -24.61 32.29 -19.28
N LYS A 493 -24.76 32.75 -18.03
CA LYS A 493 -23.94 33.87 -17.50
C LYS A 493 -22.46 33.53 -17.44
N THR A 494 -22.13 32.30 -17.04
CA THR A 494 -20.74 31.84 -17.01
C THR A 494 -20.18 31.63 -18.41
N CYS A 495 -21.01 31.20 -19.36
CA CYS A 495 -20.62 31.11 -20.78
C CYS A 495 -20.15 32.48 -21.30
N GLN A 496 -20.86 33.57 -20.99
CA GLN A 496 -20.45 34.91 -21.39
C GLN A 496 -19.06 35.29 -20.86
N VAL A 497 -18.76 34.91 -19.61
CA VAL A 497 -17.43 35.10 -19.01
C VAL A 497 -16.37 34.27 -19.73
N LEU A 498 -16.64 33.00 -19.99
CA LEU A 498 -15.72 32.10 -20.70
C LEU A 498 -15.43 32.61 -22.13
N VAL A 499 -16.46 32.92 -22.91
CA VAL A 499 -16.33 33.44 -24.28
C VAL A 499 -15.53 34.74 -24.31
N LYS A 500 -15.71 35.61 -23.30
CA LYS A 500 -14.96 36.87 -23.17
C LYS A 500 -13.49 36.66 -22.81
N LEU A 501 -13.15 35.69 -21.95
CA LEU A 501 -11.81 35.58 -21.35
C LEU A 501 -10.94 34.46 -21.93
N LEU A 502 -11.55 33.40 -22.48
CA LEU A 502 -10.81 32.28 -23.07
C LEU A 502 -9.89 32.71 -24.21
N PRO A 503 -10.27 33.60 -25.15
CA PRO A 503 -9.39 34.01 -26.23
C PRO A 503 -8.01 34.53 -25.77
N ASP A 504 -7.96 35.22 -24.63
CA ASP A 504 -6.72 35.78 -24.05
C ASP A 504 -5.99 34.79 -23.11
N SER A 505 -6.52 33.59 -22.90
CA SER A 505 -6.04 32.63 -21.90
C SER A 505 -5.08 31.57 -22.49
N HIS A 506 -4.08 32.01 -23.25
CA HIS A 506 -3.11 31.13 -23.94
C HIS A 506 -2.20 30.30 -23.02
N PHE A 507 -2.28 30.49 -21.69
CA PHE A 507 -1.63 29.63 -20.72
C PHE A 507 -2.34 28.28 -20.56
N ILE A 508 -3.61 28.15 -20.97
CA ILE A 508 -4.41 26.93 -20.86
C ILE A 508 -4.02 25.95 -21.97
N ALA A 509 -3.57 24.75 -21.57
CA ALA A 509 -3.36 23.61 -22.47
C ALA A 509 -4.44 22.54 -22.36
N GLY A 510 -5.12 22.44 -21.22
CA GLY A 510 -6.24 21.53 -21.04
C GLY A 510 -7.41 22.21 -20.35
N LEU A 511 -8.62 21.98 -20.86
CA LEU A 511 -9.83 22.56 -20.30
C LEU A 511 -10.93 21.51 -20.22
N ASP A 512 -11.42 21.28 -18.99
CA ASP A 512 -12.55 20.38 -18.74
C ASP A 512 -13.77 21.20 -18.29
N LEU A 513 -14.79 21.22 -19.13
CA LEU A 513 -16.08 21.89 -18.90
C LEU A 513 -17.23 20.88 -18.80
N SER A 514 -16.91 19.60 -18.61
CA SER A 514 -17.92 18.55 -18.56
C SER A 514 -18.85 18.66 -17.35
N PHE A 515 -20.00 17.99 -17.38
CA PHE A 515 -20.97 17.98 -16.27
C PHE A 515 -21.46 19.39 -15.84
N ASN A 516 -21.48 20.35 -16.75
CA ASN A 516 -22.04 21.68 -16.50
C ASN A 516 -23.44 21.81 -17.12
N SER A 517 -24.02 23.01 -17.05
CA SER A 517 -25.36 23.32 -17.54
C SER A 517 -25.32 24.13 -18.84
N PHE A 518 -24.33 23.90 -19.71
CA PHE A 518 -24.25 24.56 -21.02
C PHE A 518 -25.17 23.86 -22.03
N VAL A 519 -26.14 24.57 -22.59
CA VAL A 519 -26.91 24.02 -23.71
C VAL A 519 -26.14 24.18 -25.02
N THR A 520 -26.63 23.55 -26.09
CA THR A 520 -26.00 23.49 -27.42
C THR A 520 -25.43 24.83 -27.89
N ARG A 521 -26.22 25.90 -27.78
CA ARG A 521 -25.79 27.23 -28.20
C ARG A 521 -24.54 27.70 -27.44
N GLN A 522 -24.50 27.54 -26.12
CA GLN A 522 -23.32 27.93 -25.34
C GLN A 522 -22.12 27.05 -25.66
N LEU A 523 -22.30 25.75 -25.87
CA LEU A 523 -21.20 24.87 -26.27
C LEU A 523 -20.60 25.28 -27.62
N ILE A 524 -21.43 25.68 -28.59
CA ILE A 524 -20.97 26.22 -29.88
C ILE A 524 -20.19 27.52 -29.70
N GLU A 525 -20.68 28.45 -28.86
CA GLU A 525 -19.97 29.70 -28.54
C GLU A 525 -18.62 29.44 -27.84
N ILE A 526 -18.58 28.46 -26.93
CA ILE A 526 -17.35 28.01 -26.26
C ILE A 526 -16.38 27.40 -27.27
N LEU A 527 -16.83 26.49 -28.15
CA LEU A 527 -16.00 25.90 -29.20
C LEU A 527 -15.39 26.96 -30.13
N GLY A 528 -16.15 28.00 -30.46
CA GLY A 528 -15.66 29.14 -31.24
C GLY A 528 -14.69 30.06 -30.50
N SER A 529 -14.66 30.00 -29.17
CA SER A 529 -13.70 30.76 -28.34
C SER A 529 -12.44 29.94 -28.07
N THR A 530 -12.59 28.64 -27.77
CA THR A 530 -11.47 27.72 -27.58
C THR A 530 -10.70 27.50 -28.88
N SER A 531 -11.31 27.71 -30.04
CA SER A 531 -10.60 27.70 -31.32
C SER A 531 -9.54 28.80 -31.46
N GLN A 532 -9.52 29.80 -30.57
CA GLN A 532 -8.48 30.83 -30.59
C GLN A 532 -7.27 30.44 -29.71
N LEU A 533 -7.42 29.41 -28.87
CA LEU A 533 -6.39 28.90 -27.98
C LEU A 533 -5.43 27.95 -28.70
N LYS A 534 -4.38 28.50 -29.30
CA LYS A 534 -3.35 27.70 -29.99
C LYS A 534 -2.59 26.72 -29.08
N SER A 535 -2.55 27.02 -27.78
CA SER A 535 -1.96 26.20 -26.72
C SER A 535 -2.82 24.99 -26.32
N LEU A 536 -4.10 24.97 -26.71
CA LEU A 536 -5.05 23.95 -26.27
C LEU A 536 -4.73 22.60 -26.91
N VAL A 537 -4.53 21.61 -26.07
CA VAL A 537 -4.21 20.21 -26.40
C VAL A 537 -5.32 19.26 -25.91
N SER A 538 -6.06 19.64 -24.87
CA SER A 538 -7.13 18.84 -24.28
C SER A 538 -8.41 19.65 -24.07
N LEU A 539 -9.56 19.12 -24.51
CA LEU A 539 -10.87 19.73 -24.28
C LEU A 539 -11.93 18.67 -23.96
N ASP A 540 -12.69 18.86 -22.88
CA ASP A 540 -13.88 18.07 -22.58
C ASP A 540 -15.11 18.96 -22.43
N ILE A 541 -16.16 18.62 -23.17
CA ILE A 541 -17.47 19.29 -23.14
C ILE A 541 -18.61 18.31 -22.83
N GLY A 542 -18.29 17.06 -22.46
CA GLY A 542 -19.26 16.00 -22.20
C GLY A 542 -20.23 16.29 -21.06
N ASN A 543 -21.31 15.52 -20.98
CA ASN A 543 -22.30 15.58 -19.90
C ASN A 543 -22.89 16.97 -19.65
N ASN A 544 -23.01 17.77 -20.71
CA ASN A 544 -23.73 19.03 -20.73
C ASN A 544 -25.13 18.82 -21.33
N PRO A 545 -26.15 19.64 -20.98
CA PRO A 545 -27.52 19.47 -21.45
C PRO A 545 -27.74 19.93 -22.91
N PHE A 546 -26.98 19.39 -23.86
CA PHE A 546 -27.24 19.52 -25.30
C PHE A 546 -28.46 18.70 -25.75
N SER A 547 -29.00 18.93 -26.94
CA SER A 547 -30.19 18.21 -27.41
C SER A 547 -29.86 16.75 -27.75
N SER A 548 -30.79 15.81 -27.55
CA SER A 548 -30.63 14.46 -28.09
C SER A 548 -30.64 14.52 -29.61
N ASN A 549 -29.79 13.76 -30.30
CA ASN A 549 -29.60 13.86 -31.75
C ASN A 549 -29.33 15.30 -32.22
N ASP A 550 -28.39 15.99 -31.57
CA ASP A 550 -28.07 17.38 -31.89
C ASP A 550 -27.35 17.52 -33.25
N GLU A 551 -28.12 17.94 -34.27
CA GLU A 551 -27.59 18.16 -35.62
C GLU A 551 -26.72 19.43 -35.74
N TYR A 552 -26.68 20.30 -34.73
CA TYR A 552 -25.92 21.55 -34.77
C TYR A 552 -24.57 21.45 -34.06
N LEU A 553 -24.50 20.70 -32.95
CA LEU A 553 -23.29 20.56 -32.14
C LEU A 553 -22.19 19.81 -32.89
N ILE A 554 -22.51 18.64 -33.46
CA ILE A 554 -21.50 17.76 -34.07
C ILE A 554 -20.80 18.37 -35.27
N PRO A 555 -21.48 19.03 -36.22
CA PRO A 555 -20.78 19.75 -37.29
C PRO A 555 -19.78 20.76 -36.75
N LYS A 556 -20.11 21.48 -35.66
CA LYS A 556 -19.18 22.44 -35.04
C LYS A 556 -18.01 21.76 -34.34
N VAL A 557 -18.22 20.59 -33.73
CA VAL A 557 -17.15 19.76 -33.15
C VAL A 557 -16.20 19.24 -34.23
N VAL A 558 -16.74 18.74 -35.35
CA VAL A 558 -15.94 18.29 -36.50
C VAL A 558 -15.14 19.44 -37.10
N GLU A 559 -15.77 20.61 -37.26
CA GLU A 559 -15.09 21.84 -37.70
C GLU A 559 -13.95 22.21 -36.73
N PHE A 560 -14.21 22.21 -35.42
CA PHE A 560 -13.20 22.46 -34.39
C PHE A 560 -12.04 21.46 -34.50
N MET A 561 -12.30 20.15 -34.56
CA MET A 561 -11.24 19.13 -34.67
C MET A 561 -10.40 19.27 -35.95
N THR A 562 -11.01 19.72 -37.04
CA THR A 562 -10.32 19.92 -38.32
C THR A 562 -9.45 21.19 -38.30
N GLN A 563 -9.92 22.25 -37.65
CA GLN A 563 -9.22 23.53 -37.55
C GLN A 563 -8.16 23.55 -36.42
N HIS A 564 -8.23 22.61 -35.47
CA HIS A 564 -7.31 22.51 -34.33
C HIS A 564 -6.40 21.29 -34.37
N PRO A 565 -5.29 21.33 -35.15
CA PRO A 565 -4.39 20.18 -35.29
C PRO A 565 -3.59 19.83 -34.02
N ASN A 566 -3.57 20.71 -33.01
CA ASN A 566 -2.86 20.47 -31.75
C ASN A 566 -3.70 19.71 -30.72
N ILE A 567 -5.00 19.51 -30.95
CA ILE A 567 -5.85 18.80 -30.01
C ILE A 567 -5.51 17.32 -30.07
N VAL A 568 -5.08 16.81 -28.91
CA VAL A 568 -4.68 15.42 -28.69
C VAL A 568 -5.74 14.67 -27.90
N LYS A 569 -6.45 15.35 -26.99
CA LYS A 569 -7.49 14.76 -26.14
C LYS A 569 -8.81 15.49 -26.33
N PHE A 570 -9.88 14.74 -26.61
CA PHE A 570 -11.21 15.33 -26.76
C PHE A 570 -12.28 14.46 -26.09
N GLY A 571 -13.21 15.11 -25.38
CA GLY A 571 -14.35 14.44 -24.75
C GLY A 571 -15.70 15.07 -25.09
N ILE A 572 -16.66 14.22 -25.46
CA ILE A 572 -18.08 14.54 -25.65
C ILE A 572 -18.96 13.39 -25.14
N GLY A 573 -18.52 12.71 -24.07
CA GLY A 573 -19.32 11.66 -23.45
C GLY A 573 -20.63 12.21 -22.87
N SER A 574 -21.69 11.41 -22.78
CA SER A 574 -23.00 11.85 -22.29
C SER A 574 -23.74 10.74 -21.57
N ALA A 575 -24.06 10.90 -20.29
CA ALA A 575 -24.80 9.88 -19.53
C ALA A 575 -26.31 9.90 -19.85
N ASP A 576 -26.89 11.10 -19.98
CA ASP A 576 -28.36 11.28 -20.00
C ASP A 576 -28.93 11.63 -21.37
N ARG A 577 -28.10 12.11 -22.31
CA ARG A 577 -28.56 12.65 -23.59
C ARG A 577 -27.77 12.10 -24.75
N GLN A 578 -28.36 11.12 -25.43
CA GLN A 578 -27.69 10.37 -26.49
C GLN A 578 -27.69 11.19 -27.79
N LEU A 579 -26.49 11.33 -28.38
CA LEU A 579 -26.34 11.86 -29.73
C LEU A 579 -26.71 10.83 -30.80
N GLY A 580 -26.66 9.53 -30.46
CA GLY A 580 -27.02 8.46 -31.35
C GLY A 580 -26.25 8.52 -32.67
N SER A 581 -26.97 8.42 -33.78
CA SER A 581 -26.40 8.44 -35.13
C SER A 581 -25.82 9.79 -35.54
N THR A 582 -26.19 10.89 -34.87
CA THR A 582 -25.61 12.22 -35.17
C THR A 582 -24.13 12.31 -34.82
N LEU A 583 -23.59 11.36 -34.05
CA LEU A 583 -22.16 11.28 -33.74
C LEU A 583 -21.32 10.62 -34.86
N HIS A 584 -21.96 9.95 -35.83
CA HIS A 584 -21.25 9.26 -36.91
C HIS A 584 -20.28 10.14 -37.72
N PRO A 585 -20.61 11.41 -38.07
CA PRO A 585 -19.68 12.30 -38.75
C PRO A 585 -18.38 12.55 -37.97
N LEU A 586 -18.45 12.55 -36.63
CA LEU A 586 -17.26 12.65 -35.78
C LEU A 586 -16.35 11.44 -35.95
N ILE A 587 -16.92 10.22 -35.94
CA ILE A 587 -16.16 8.98 -36.17
C ILE A 587 -15.54 8.96 -37.56
N GLN A 588 -16.30 9.37 -38.58
CA GLN A 588 -15.79 9.43 -39.95
C GLN A 588 -14.62 10.41 -40.08
N CYS A 589 -14.69 11.56 -39.40
CA CYS A 589 -13.60 12.54 -39.35
C CYS A 589 -12.30 11.96 -38.76
N LEU A 590 -12.39 11.02 -37.81
CA LEU A 590 -11.22 10.39 -37.18
C LEU A 590 -10.41 9.52 -38.14
N ASN A 591 -10.97 9.06 -39.27
CA ASN A 591 -10.19 8.35 -40.29
C ASN A 591 -9.04 9.20 -40.85
N PHE A 592 -9.24 10.52 -40.90
CA PHE A 592 -8.29 11.48 -41.46
C PHE A 592 -7.53 12.27 -40.39
N ASN A 593 -8.10 12.38 -39.19
CA ASN A 593 -7.46 13.06 -38.07
C ASN A 593 -6.22 12.27 -37.60
N LYS A 594 -5.10 12.97 -37.47
CA LYS A 594 -3.81 12.40 -37.03
C LYS A 594 -3.35 12.94 -35.67
N SER A 595 -4.11 13.86 -35.06
CA SER A 595 -3.74 14.55 -33.82
C SER A 595 -4.32 13.88 -32.58
N ILE A 596 -5.58 13.44 -32.64
CA ILE A 596 -6.30 12.85 -31.52
C ILE A 596 -5.67 11.51 -31.16
N GLN A 597 -5.28 11.40 -29.90
CA GLN A 597 -4.77 10.18 -29.27
C GLN A 597 -5.73 9.65 -28.21
N VAL A 598 -6.55 10.50 -27.59
CA VAL A 598 -7.46 10.15 -26.49
C VAL A 598 -8.87 10.69 -26.80
N LEU A 599 -9.87 9.81 -26.91
CA LEU A 599 -11.24 10.18 -27.30
C LEU A 599 -12.33 9.62 -26.35
N ASN A 600 -13.16 10.52 -25.79
CA ASN A 600 -14.33 10.15 -24.99
C ASN A 600 -15.59 10.32 -25.83
N ILE A 601 -16.24 9.22 -26.12
CA ILE A 601 -17.57 9.20 -26.74
C ILE A 601 -18.52 8.29 -25.97
N SER A 602 -18.24 8.06 -24.68
CA SER A 602 -19.08 7.23 -23.80
C SER A 602 -20.52 7.75 -23.68
N GLY A 603 -21.46 6.85 -23.48
CA GLY A 603 -22.85 7.16 -23.16
C GLY A 603 -23.69 7.75 -24.31
N ASN A 604 -23.13 7.89 -25.51
CA ASN A 604 -23.81 8.53 -26.63
C ASN A 604 -24.86 7.67 -27.36
N GLY A 605 -25.11 6.43 -26.93
CA GLY A 605 -26.17 5.60 -27.50
C GLY A 605 -25.96 5.28 -28.99
N MET A 606 -24.71 5.06 -29.38
CA MET A 606 -24.31 4.87 -30.77
C MET A 606 -24.77 3.58 -31.45
N ASN A 607 -25.25 2.59 -30.68
CA ASN A 607 -25.74 1.28 -31.14
C ASN A 607 -24.75 0.47 -32.00
N ASP A 608 -25.18 -0.67 -32.55
CA ASP A 608 -24.30 -1.57 -33.31
C ASP A 608 -23.77 -0.92 -34.60
N HIS A 609 -24.50 0.03 -35.19
CA HIS A 609 -24.04 0.76 -36.37
C HIS A 609 -22.84 1.66 -36.04
N GLY A 610 -22.90 2.39 -34.93
CA GLY A 610 -21.76 3.18 -34.48
C GLY A 610 -20.56 2.32 -34.08
N ALA A 611 -20.79 1.12 -33.52
CA ALA A 611 -19.74 0.15 -33.24
C ALA A 611 -19.02 -0.31 -34.52
N CYS A 612 -19.76 -0.57 -35.60
CA CYS A 612 -19.21 -0.91 -36.91
C CYS A 612 -18.35 0.23 -37.49
N LEU A 613 -18.87 1.47 -37.47
CA LEU A 613 -18.12 2.64 -37.95
C LEU A 613 -16.83 2.87 -37.16
N LEU A 614 -16.88 2.69 -35.83
CA LEU A 614 -15.70 2.79 -34.98
C LEU A 614 -14.69 1.68 -35.29
N ALA A 615 -15.14 0.44 -35.52
CA ALA A 615 -14.27 -0.66 -35.92
C ALA A 615 -13.54 -0.37 -37.23
N ASP A 616 -14.25 0.17 -38.23
CA ASP A 616 -13.65 0.59 -39.51
C ASP A 616 -12.64 1.73 -39.33
N CYS A 617 -12.98 2.71 -38.49
CA CYS A 617 -12.06 3.77 -38.10
C CYS A 617 -10.77 3.22 -37.46
N LEU A 618 -10.90 2.27 -36.53
CA LEU A 618 -9.78 1.66 -35.82
C LEU A 618 -8.86 0.83 -36.72
N ARG A 619 -9.36 0.27 -37.82
CA ARG A 619 -8.52 -0.42 -38.81
C ARG A 619 -7.53 0.53 -39.48
N ASN A 620 -7.98 1.76 -39.76
CA ASN A 620 -7.22 2.74 -40.56
C ASN A 620 -6.48 3.76 -39.71
N ASN A 621 -7.09 4.27 -38.64
CA ASN A 621 -6.48 5.24 -37.75
C ASN A 621 -5.32 4.62 -36.95
N LYS A 622 -4.18 5.32 -36.92
CA LYS A 622 -2.97 4.94 -36.16
C LYS A 622 -2.56 5.98 -35.11
N SER A 623 -3.34 7.05 -34.94
CA SER A 623 -3.07 8.10 -33.94
C SER A 623 -3.73 7.79 -32.60
N LEU A 624 -4.92 7.19 -32.61
CA LEU A 624 -5.69 6.85 -31.42
C LEU A 624 -4.94 5.81 -30.58
N LYS A 625 -4.76 6.14 -29.31
CA LYS A 625 -4.17 5.30 -28.27
C LYS A 625 -5.19 4.89 -27.22
N LYS A 626 -6.09 5.78 -26.82
CA LYS A 626 -7.08 5.51 -25.78
C LYS A 626 -8.46 5.94 -26.24
N ILE A 627 -9.44 5.05 -26.12
CA ILE A 627 -10.81 5.31 -26.55
C ILE A 627 -11.76 4.80 -25.49
N PHE A 628 -12.71 5.64 -25.09
CA PHE A 628 -13.66 5.28 -24.07
C PHE A 628 -15.07 5.41 -24.62
N ILE A 629 -15.74 4.27 -24.60
CA ILE A 629 -16.95 3.96 -25.38
C ILE A 629 -17.99 3.24 -24.52
N TYR A 630 -17.80 3.21 -23.20
CA TYR A 630 -18.78 2.69 -22.27
C TYR A 630 -20.16 3.33 -22.47
N GLY A 631 -21.26 2.62 -22.19
CA GLY A 631 -22.61 3.20 -22.23
C GLY A 631 -23.17 3.52 -23.62
N ASN A 632 -22.56 3.04 -24.71
CA ASN A 632 -23.03 3.29 -26.08
C ASN A 632 -24.09 2.31 -26.59
N GLN A 633 -24.64 1.46 -25.72
CA GLN A 633 -25.67 0.46 -26.05
C GLN A 633 -25.24 -0.55 -27.12
N PHE A 634 -23.97 -0.95 -27.14
CA PHE A 634 -23.51 -2.01 -28.03
C PHE A 634 -24.05 -3.37 -27.60
N THR A 635 -24.62 -4.10 -28.54
CA THR A 635 -25.07 -5.48 -28.32
C THR A 635 -23.92 -6.45 -28.58
N SER A 636 -24.19 -7.76 -28.50
CA SER A 636 -23.16 -8.75 -28.88
C SER A 636 -22.66 -8.59 -30.31
N VAL A 637 -23.50 -8.11 -31.23
CA VAL A 637 -23.11 -7.86 -32.62
C VAL A 637 -22.14 -6.67 -32.69
N GLY A 638 -22.46 -5.55 -32.04
CA GLY A 638 -21.58 -4.38 -31.99
C GLY A 638 -20.22 -4.69 -31.35
N TRP A 639 -20.20 -5.44 -30.25
CA TRP A 639 -18.95 -5.86 -29.60
C TRP A 639 -18.12 -6.81 -30.46
N GLN A 640 -18.74 -7.71 -31.22
CA GLN A 640 -18.04 -8.57 -32.18
C GLN A 640 -17.43 -7.74 -33.33
N SER A 641 -18.16 -6.75 -33.85
CA SER A 641 -17.63 -5.83 -34.85
C SER A 641 -16.42 -5.04 -34.33
N LEU A 642 -16.51 -4.52 -33.10
CA LEU A 642 -15.40 -3.81 -32.43
C LEU A 642 -14.20 -4.69 -32.11
N ALA A 643 -14.39 -6.00 -31.91
CA ALA A 643 -13.29 -6.93 -31.68
C ALA A 643 -12.43 -7.16 -32.94
N SER A 644 -13.05 -7.05 -34.12
CA SER A 644 -12.43 -7.41 -35.40
C SER A 644 -11.09 -6.71 -35.71
N PRO A 645 -10.86 -5.40 -35.41
CA PRO A 645 -9.57 -4.75 -35.67
C PRO A 645 -8.43 -5.29 -34.80
N PHE A 646 -8.75 -5.83 -33.62
CA PHE A 646 -7.78 -6.34 -32.65
C PHE A 646 -7.48 -7.82 -32.86
N ILE A 647 -8.50 -8.65 -33.09
CA ILE A 647 -8.35 -10.09 -33.33
C ILE A 647 -7.57 -10.36 -34.61
N PHE A 648 -7.77 -9.55 -35.65
CA PHE A 648 -7.03 -9.65 -36.90
C PHE A 648 -5.72 -8.83 -36.92
N PHE A 649 -5.26 -8.35 -35.75
CA PHE A 649 -4.00 -7.60 -35.59
C PHE A 649 -3.88 -6.39 -36.54
N ARG A 650 -5.00 -5.77 -36.93
CA ARG A 650 -5.03 -4.61 -37.85
C ARG A 650 -4.80 -3.29 -37.13
N ASN A 651 -5.21 -3.18 -35.87
CA ASN A 651 -4.88 -2.04 -35.03
C ASN A 651 -3.67 -2.33 -34.12
N THR A 652 -2.65 -1.49 -34.24
CA THR A 652 -1.39 -1.58 -33.47
C THR A 652 -1.12 -0.33 -32.64
N SER A 653 -2.07 0.62 -32.60
CA SER A 653 -1.88 1.93 -31.96
C SER A 653 -2.67 2.07 -30.67
N VAL A 654 -3.85 1.45 -30.59
CA VAL A 654 -4.73 1.56 -29.42
C VAL A 654 -4.17 0.70 -28.30
N GLU A 655 -3.94 1.37 -27.17
CA GLU A 655 -3.41 0.87 -25.93
C GLU A 655 -4.53 0.65 -24.90
N HIS A 656 -5.65 1.38 -24.99
CA HIS A 656 -6.78 1.28 -24.06
C HIS A 656 -8.15 1.38 -24.74
N ILE A 657 -9.06 0.46 -24.38
CA ILE A 657 -10.49 0.52 -24.72
C ILE A 657 -11.30 0.02 -23.52
N ASP A 658 -12.42 0.68 -23.22
CA ASP A 658 -13.30 0.20 -22.16
C ASP A 658 -14.11 -1.00 -22.61
N LEU A 659 -13.96 -2.12 -21.91
CA LEU A 659 -14.74 -3.33 -22.13
C LEU A 659 -15.81 -3.49 -21.03
N PRO A 660 -16.97 -4.08 -21.33
CA PRO A 660 -18.03 -4.30 -20.35
C PRO A 660 -17.59 -5.20 -19.20
N VAL A 661 -17.94 -4.84 -17.96
CA VAL A 661 -17.71 -5.68 -16.78
C VAL A 661 -18.59 -6.94 -16.85
N PHE A 662 -18.17 -8.05 -16.22
CA PHE A 662 -18.87 -9.35 -16.27
C PHE A 662 -20.39 -9.23 -16.02
N ASP A 663 -20.77 -8.48 -14.97
CA ASP A 663 -22.15 -8.34 -14.51
C ASP A 663 -23.02 -7.38 -15.33
N GLN A 664 -22.44 -6.66 -16.31
CA GLN A 664 -23.24 -5.75 -17.15
C GLN A 664 -24.06 -6.56 -18.17
N PRO A 665 -25.39 -6.33 -18.25
CA PRO A 665 -26.23 -7.01 -19.22
C PRO A 665 -25.86 -6.56 -20.64
N ILE A 666 -25.68 -7.53 -21.55
CA ILE A 666 -25.47 -7.28 -22.97
C ILE A 666 -26.61 -7.96 -23.74
N ASN A 667 -27.24 -7.20 -24.63
CA ASN A 667 -28.33 -7.70 -25.47
C ASN A 667 -27.80 -8.44 -26.70
N VAL A 668 -28.65 -9.28 -27.31
CA VAL A 668 -28.27 -10.07 -28.49
C VAL A 668 -28.01 -9.20 -29.71
N SER A 669 -28.95 -8.34 -30.09
CA SER A 669 -28.83 -7.44 -31.25
C SER A 669 -29.76 -6.24 -31.11
N ASP A 670 -29.54 -5.18 -31.89
CA ASP A 670 -30.43 -4.01 -31.92
C ASP A 670 -31.91 -4.37 -32.23
N SER A 671 -32.13 -5.48 -32.94
CA SER A 671 -33.47 -6.02 -33.25
C SER A 671 -34.04 -6.98 -32.18
N ASN A 672 -33.21 -7.42 -31.24
CA ASN A 672 -33.54 -8.43 -30.24
C ASN A 672 -32.89 -8.07 -28.89
N MET A 673 -33.61 -7.25 -28.10
CA MET A 673 -33.18 -6.74 -26.80
C MET A 673 -33.32 -7.78 -25.67
N VAL A 674 -33.06 -9.05 -25.98
CA VAL A 674 -32.97 -10.11 -24.99
C VAL A 674 -31.52 -10.19 -24.47
N PRO A 675 -31.30 -10.29 -23.16
CA PRO A 675 -29.97 -10.49 -22.59
C PRO A 675 -29.30 -11.77 -23.13
N LEU A 676 -27.98 -11.73 -23.31
CA LEU A 676 -27.23 -12.89 -23.75
C LEU A 676 -27.38 -14.08 -22.79
N SER A 677 -27.58 -15.28 -23.35
CA SER A 677 -27.46 -16.53 -22.59
C SER A 677 -26.06 -16.63 -21.94
N PRO A 678 -25.91 -17.26 -20.75
CA PRO A 678 -24.62 -17.41 -20.08
C PRO A 678 -23.51 -18.00 -20.96
N ILE A 679 -23.85 -18.96 -21.83
CA ILE A 679 -22.91 -19.61 -22.76
C ILE A 679 -22.36 -18.60 -23.78
N LYS A 680 -23.24 -17.86 -24.47
CA LYS A 680 -22.81 -16.81 -25.41
C LYS A 680 -22.06 -15.67 -24.72
N ARG A 681 -22.39 -15.37 -23.45
CA ARG A 681 -21.67 -14.38 -22.65
C ARG A 681 -20.23 -14.82 -22.38
N ALA A 682 -20.02 -16.10 -22.05
CA ALA A 682 -18.68 -16.67 -21.89
C ALA A 682 -17.86 -16.60 -23.18
N GLN A 683 -18.45 -16.90 -24.34
CA GLN A 683 -17.77 -16.75 -25.64
C GLN A 683 -17.34 -15.30 -25.92
N LEU A 684 -18.18 -14.33 -25.55
CA LEU A 684 -17.85 -12.91 -25.69
C LEU A 684 -16.77 -12.46 -24.69
N GLN A 685 -16.72 -13.05 -23.50
CA GLN A 685 -15.64 -12.82 -22.52
C GLN A 685 -14.28 -13.29 -23.05
N ASP A 686 -14.23 -14.45 -23.73
CA ASP A 686 -12.99 -14.91 -24.38
C ASP A 686 -12.51 -13.91 -25.44
N THR A 687 -13.45 -13.33 -26.18
CA THR A 687 -13.19 -12.27 -27.17
C THR A 687 -12.60 -11.01 -26.50
N PHE A 688 -13.16 -10.59 -25.36
CA PHE A 688 -12.64 -9.47 -24.57
C PHE A 688 -11.24 -9.73 -24.01
N ALA A 689 -10.95 -10.96 -23.56
CA ALA A 689 -9.62 -11.36 -23.12
C ALA A 689 -8.60 -11.24 -24.26
N GLN A 690 -8.97 -11.62 -25.50
CA GLN A 690 -8.11 -11.45 -26.68
C GLN A 690 -7.85 -9.98 -27.02
N ILE A 691 -8.88 -9.13 -26.96
CA ILE A 691 -8.71 -7.68 -27.13
C ILE A 691 -7.74 -7.15 -26.08
N GLN A 692 -7.94 -7.48 -24.81
CA GLN A 692 -7.09 -7.02 -23.71
C GLN A 692 -5.62 -7.45 -23.90
N MET A 693 -5.40 -8.69 -24.37
CA MET A 693 -4.07 -9.17 -24.72
C MET A 693 -3.43 -8.31 -25.82
N GLN A 694 -4.16 -7.99 -26.89
CA GLN A 694 -3.65 -7.17 -27.98
C GLN A 694 -3.36 -5.72 -27.54
N LEU A 695 -4.22 -5.14 -26.71
CA LEU A 695 -3.99 -3.81 -26.13
C LEU A 695 -2.72 -3.78 -25.28
N ASN A 696 -2.50 -4.83 -24.47
CA ASN A 696 -1.27 -4.98 -23.69
C ASN A 696 -0.04 -5.10 -24.59
N LEU A 697 -0.14 -5.83 -25.72
CA LEU A 697 0.95 -5.89 -26.72
C LEU A 697 1.26 -4.52 -27.32
N ASN A 698 0.23 -3.71 -27.62
CA ASN A 698 0.41 -2.36 -28.14
C ASN A 698 1.07 -1.43 -27.10
N LYS A 699 0.72 -1.54 -25.80
CA LYS A 699 1.32 -0.75 -24.69
C LYS A 699 2.83 -0.95 -24.58
N ILE A 700 3.29 -2.20 -24.70
CA ILE A 700 4.66 -2.56 -24.32
C ILE A 700 5.67 -2.33 -25.47
N LYS A 701 5.21 -2.12 -26.71
CA LYS A 701 6.05 -1.84 -27.89
C LYS A 701 7.23 -2.82 -28.11
N LEU A 702 7.18 -4.03 -27.52
CA LEU A 702 8.25 -5.02 -27.56
C LEU A 702 8.14 -5.88 -28.82
N SER A 703 9.28 -6.06 -29.51
CA SER A 703 9.41 -7.09 -30.54
C SER A 703 9.41 -8.50 -29.92
N ALA A 704 8.94 -9.50 -30.67
CA ALA A 704 8.89 -10.89 -30.20
C ALA A 704 10.28 -11.44 -29.78
N SER A 705 11.36 -10.90 -30.36
CA SER A 705 12.75 -11.26 -30.09
C SER A 705 13.33 -10.72 -28.77
N GLN A 706 12.76 -9.64 -28.22
CA GLN A 706 13.23 -9.03 -26.95
C GLN A 706 12.64 -9.72 -25.70
N ARG A 707 11.80 -10.74 -25.87
CA ARG A 707 11.10 -11.46 -24.79
C ARG A 707 11.98 -12.39 -23.94
N PHE A 708 13.24 -12.62 -24.33
CA PHE A 708 14.11 -13.61 -23.68
C PHE A 708 15.56 -13.12 -23.42
N GLY A 709 15.83 -11.82 -23.54
CA GLY A 709 17.19 -11.31 -23.38
C GLY A 709 17.21 -9.99 -22.64
N PHE A 710 17.97 -9.93 -21.54
CA PHE A 710 18.23 -8.79 -20.65
C PHE A 710 17.22 -8.58 -19.51
N LEU A 711 17.27 -9.49 -18.54
CA LEU A 711 17.05 -9.09 -17.15
C LEU A 711 18.39 -8.60 -16.58
N PRO A 712 18.42 -7.51 -15.78
CA PRO A 712 19.61 -7.09 -15.06
C PRO A 712 20.19 -8.24 -14.23
N GLN A 713 21.51 -8.38 -14.19
CA GLN A 713 22.16 -9.41 -13.36
C GLN A 713 21.98 -9.13 -11.87
N ASP A 714 21.94 -7.84 -11.49
CA ASP A 714 21.79 -7.38 -10.12
C ASP A 714 20.56 -6.49 -9.93
N ASP A 715 19.99 -6.51 -8.73
CA ASP A 715 18.91 -5.58 -8.36
C ASP A 715 19.47 -4.15 -8.29
N PRO A 716 18.72 -3.13 -8.77
CA PRO A 716 19.13 -1.75 -8.62
C PRO A 716 19.27 -1.40 -7.12
N PRO A 717 20.25 -0.56 -6.76
CA PRO A 717 20.45 -0.16 -5.37
C PRO A 717 19.19 0.52 -4.83
N ILE A 718 18.86 0.26 -3.57
CA ILE A 718 17.80 1.00 -2.88
C ILE A 718 18.26 2.44 -2.74
N TYR A 719 17.63 3.33 -3.49
CA TYR A 719 17.80 4.74 -3.27
C TYR A 719 16.74 5.21 -2.28
N VAL A 720 17.21 5.68 -1.12
CA VAL A 720 16.36 6.38 -0.17
C VAL A 720 16.84 7.84 -0.06
N LYS A 721 15.91 8.75 -0.30
CA LYS A 721 16.08 10.18 -0.04
C LYS A 721 16.42 10.37 1.45
N PRO A 722 17.44 11.16 1.80
CA PRO A 722 17.72 11.45 3.21
C PRO A 722 16.64 12.37 3.80
N PRO A 723 16.47 12.39 5.15
CA PRO A 723 15.67 13.41 5.82
C PRO A 723 16.11 14.82 5.43
N ALA A 724 15.18 15.76 5.41
CA ALA A 724 15.47 17.15 5.11
C ALA A 724 16.36 17.78 6.19
N THR A 725 17.32 18.59 5.77
CA THR A 725 18.06 19.45 6.69
C THR A 725 17.10 20.46 7.32
N ILE A 726 17.02 20.47 8.65
CA ILE A 726 16.14 21.41 9.37
C ILE A 726 16.80 22.79 9.38
N PRO A 727 16.13 23.83 8.86
CA PRO A 727 16.61 25.21 8.93
C PRO A 727 16.76 25.69 10.38
N ASP A 728 17.72 26.58 10.64
CA ASP A 728 18.03 27.07 12.00
C ASP A 728 16.83 27.71 12.72
N HIS A 729 15.95 28.38 11.98
CA HIS A 729 14.74 28.99 12.57
C HIS A 729 13.68 27.95 12.98
N LEU A 730 13.76 26.72 12.49
CA LEU A 730 12.90 25.60 12.87
C LEU A 730 13.56 24.69 13.91
N SER A 731 14.89 24.66 13.99
CA SER A 731 15.62 23.86 14.97
C SER A 731 15.33 24.29 16.43
N GLY A 732 15.13 25.60 16.66
CA GLY A 732 14.72 26.15 17.96
C GLY A 732 13.29 25.80 18.39
N ILE A 733 12.41 25.45 17.44
CA ILE A 733 11.03 25.02 17.72
C ILE A 733 11.02 23.56 18.21
N VAL A 734 11.94 22.74 17.70
CA VAL A 734 12.11 21.32 18.06
C VAL A 734 12.80 21.15 19.43
N ASN A 735 13.65 22.10 19.84
CA ASN A 735 14.52 21.97 21.03
C ASN A 735 13.90 22.37 22.38
N SER A 736 12.57 22.55 22.49
CA SER A 736 11.96 22.74 23.82
C SER A 736 11.84 21.45 24.66
N THR A 737 12.18 20.28 24.10
CA THR A 737 12.23 19.00 24.84
C THR A 737 13.32 18.04 24.33
N SER A 738 14.59 18.44 24.36
CA SER A 738 15.73 17.50 24.48
C SER A 738 17.07 18.23 24.35
N ALA A 739 17.55 18.83 25.44
CA ALA A 739 18.94 19.28 25.54
C ALA A 739 19.65 18.46 26.63
N ILE A 740 20.16 17.28 26.25
CA ILE A 740 21.32 16.68 26.93
C ILE A 740 22.24 16.15 25.82
N GLN A 741 23.17 17.01 25.40
CA GLN A 741 24.45 16.53 24.92
C GLN A 741 25.55 17.14 25.79
N SER A 742 26.44 16.24 26.17
CA SER A 742 27.63 16.37 26.98
C SER A 742 28.53 17.55 26.59
N ALA A 743 28.84 18.41 27.56
CA ALA A 743 30.07 19.19 27.58
C ALA A 743 30.65 19.14 29.00
N GLY A 744 31.98 18.99 29.06
CA GLY A 744 32.74 18.48 30.21
C GLY A 744 32.67 19.27 31.52
N VAL A 745 32.99 18.55 32.59
CA VAL A 745 33.31 19.04 33.95
C VAL A 745 34.68 19.73 33.90
N PRO A 746 34.90 20.87 34.58
CA PRO A 746 35.60 20.79 35.87
C PRO A 746 35.14 21.77 36.97
N SER A 747 35.17 21.24 38.20
CA SER A 747 35.57 21.83 39.49
C SER A 747 34.95 23.15 40.00
N GLY A 748 34.43 23.12 41.23
CA GLY A 748 34.45 24.28 42.13
C GLY A 748 33.24 24.46 43.06
N SER A 749 33.37 23.95 44.28
CA SER A 749 32.88 24.49 45.58
C SER A 749 31.53 25.24 45.71
N SER A 750 30.78 24.77 46.72
CA SER A 750 30.10 25.52 47.79
C SER A 750 28.71 26.15 47.54
N THR A 751 27.70 25.54 48.20
CA THR A 751 26.69 26.12 49.15
C THR A 751 25.92 27.39 48.76
N ILE A 752 24.62 27.64 49.01
CA ILE A 752 23.52 27.04 49.80
C ILE A 752 22.29 27.98 49.57
N ILE A 753 21.06 27.42 49.55
CA ILE A 753 19.72 28.04 49.78
C ILE A 753 19.20 29.04 48.70
N GLY A 754 17.95 28.98 48.21
CA GLY A 754 16.73 28.43 48.81
C GLY A 754 15.55 28.25 47.85
N LYS A 755 14.55 27.57 48.42
CA LYS A 755 13.32 26.99 47.86
C LYS A 755 12.43 27.97 47.06
N MET A 756 11.88 27.49 45.95
CA MET A 756 10.46 27.64 45.63
C MET A 756 9.97 26.39 44.88
N GLU A 757 8.91 25.79 45.41
CA GLU A 757 8.32 24.52 45.01
C GLU A 757 7.69 24.61 43.61
N LYS A 758 8.13 23.72 42.70
CA LYS A 758 7.47 23.45 41.42
C LYS A 758 6.52 22.27 41.62
N ILE A 759 5.24 22.54 41.45
CA ILE A 759 4.20 21.52 41.25
C ILE A 759 4.42 20.95 39.84
N THR A 760 5.12 19.83 39.75
CA THR A 760 5.21 19.00 38.56
C THR A 760 3.95 18.14 38.44
N LEU A 761 3.19 18.36 37.36
CA LEU A 761 2.09 17.49 36.94
C LEU A 761 2.64 16.09 36.58
N SER A 762 2.62 15.19 37.56
CA SER A 762 2.63 13.75 37.34
C SER A 762 1.28 13.33 36.77
N ASN A 763 1.25 12.89 35.51
CA ASN A 763 0.27 11.97 34.96
C ASN A 763 0.78 11.36 33.65
N THR A 764 1.86 10.57 33.74
CA THR A 764 2.09 9.44 32.82
C THR A 764 1.35 8.23 33.36
N THR A 765 0.03 8.20 33.16
CA THR A 765 -0.79 7.02 33.40
C THR A 765 -0.72 6.11 32.19
N LYS A 766 0.07 5.04 32.35
CA LYS A 766 -0.16 3.69 31.78
C LYS A 766 -0.84 3.63 30.41
N VAL A 767 -0.04 3.70 29.34
CA VAL A 767 -0.28 2.90 28.13
C VAL A 767 0.81 1.83 28.06
N ASN A 768 0.87 1.01 29.11
CA ASN A 768 1.43 -0.35 29.01
C ASN A 768 0.26 -1.29 28.70
N ASN A 769 -0.39 -1.09 27.56
CA ASN A 769 -1.03 -2.20 26.88
C ASN A 769 0.02 -2.75 25.92
N VAL A 770 0.85 -3.60 26.51
CA VAL A 770 1.76 -4.50 25.81
C VAL A 770 0.91 -5.32 24.84
N ILE A 771 0.82 -4.90 23.57
CA ILE A 771 0.68 -5.87 22.50
C ILE A 771 2.04 -6.57 22.49
N SER A 772 2.13 -7.66 23.24
CA SER A 772 3.30 -8.53 23.24
C SER A 772 3.41 -9.08 21.84
N SER A 773 4.21 -8.41 21.00
CA SER A 773 4.69 -9.02 19.78
C SER A 773 5.26 -10.38 20.16
N ILE A 774 4.77 -11.43 19.49
CA ILE A 774 5.31 -12.80 19.56
C ILE A 774 6.85 -12.77 19.29
N PHE A 775 7.36 -11.67 18.72
CA PHE A 775 8.75 -11.39 18.38
C PHE A 775 9.34 -10.14 19.05
N SER A 776 8.79 -9.66 20.18
CA SER A 776 9.30 -8.49 20.93
C SER A 776 10.77 -8.59 21.40
N LYS A 777 11.45 -9.70 21.13
CA LYS A 777 12.92 -9.79 21.18
C LYS A 777 13.40 -10.37 19.85
N PRO A 778 14.46 -9.80 19.24
CA PRO A 778 15.00 -10.28 17.98
C PRO A 778 15.14 -11.80 18.01
N ILE A 779 14.72 -12.42 16.90
CA ILE A 779 15.02 -13.83 16.62
C ILE A 779 16.52 -13.99 16.92
N ASN A 780 16.89 -14.80 17.90
CA ASN A 780 18.29 -15.08 18.30
C ASN A 780 19.14 -14.04 19.07
N THR A 781 18.58 -13.03 19.76
CA THR A 781 19.42 -12.19 20.66
C THR A 781 19.21 -12.45 22.14
N LEU A 782 20.29 -12.79 22.86
CA LEU A 782 20.38 -12.68 24.32
C LEU A 782 20.49 -11.20 24.71
N VAL A 783 19.48 -10.64 25.37
CA VAL A 783 19.62 -9.37 26.10
C VAL A 783 19.34 -9.64 27.57
N ASN A 784 20.38 -9.47 28.40
CA ASN A 784 20.28 -9.50 29.86
C ASN A 784 19.52 -8.25 30.33
N ILE A 785 18.33 -8.45 30.91
CA ILE A 785 17.68 -7.45 31.74
C ILE A 785 17.77 -8.00 33.17
N SER A 786 18.79 -7.55 33.91
CA SER A 786 18.92 -7.86 35.34
C SER A 786 18.16 -6.83 36.18
N ASN A 787 17.30 -7.36 37.04
CA ASN A 787 16.87 -6.87 38.35
C ASN A 787 16.28 -5.45 38.45
N ASP A 788 14.96 -5.39 38.61
CA ASP A 788 14.35 -4.79 39.82
C ASP A 788 12.88 -5.21 39.92
N ILE A 789 12.32 -5.10 41.13
CA ILE A 789 10.98 -5.50 41.58
C ILE A 789 10.96 -6.87 42.28
N ALA A 790 11.64 -6.93 43.43
CA ALA A 790 11.18 -7.71 44.57
C ALA A 790 10.85 -6.74 45.71
N SER A 791 9.56 -6.53 45.94
CA SER A 791 8.88 -6.15 47.20
C SER A 791 7.77 -5.15 46.92
N LEU A 792 6.53 -5.56 47.21
CA LEU A 792 5.62 -4.83 48.08
C LEU A 792 4.31 -5.62 48.19
N LYS A 793 3.94 -5.83 49.45
CA LYS A 793 2.83 -6.65 49.92
C LYS A 793 1.48 -6.00 49.61
N SER A 794 0.47 -6.85 49.48
CA SER A 794 -0.97 -6.56 49.51
C SER A 794 -1.38 -5.59 50.63
N PRO A 795 -2.51 -4.87 50.48
CA PRO A 795 -3.70 -5.33 51.21
C PRO A 795 -5.07 -5.13 50.50
N THR A 796 -5.92 -6.14 50.71
CA THR A 796 -7.39 -6.16 50.98
C THR A 796 -8.36 -5.21 50.27
N LEU A 797 -9.32 -5.86 49.58
CA LEU A 797 -10.61 -5.35 49.12
C LEU A 797 -11.59 -5.08 50.27
N HIS A 798 -12.38 -4.00 50.16
CA HIS A 798 -13.71 -3.90 50.74
C HIS A 798 -14.73 -3.52 49.66
N ASN A 799 -15.80 -4.33 49.60
CA ASN A 799 -17.01 -4.15 48.82
C ASN A 799 -17.88 -3.00 49.35
N HIS A 800 -18.52 -2.28 48.43
CA HIS A 800 -19.92 -1.81 48.43
C HIS A 800 -20.15 -1.23 47.01
N GLY A 801 -21.25 -1.41 46.29
CA GLY A 801 -22.62 -1.81 46.63
C GLY A 801 -23.55 -0.92 45.78
N ASN A 802 -24.33 -1.53 44.87
CA ASN A 802 -25.57 -1.08 44.23
C ASN A 802 -25.77 0.41 43.82
N THR A 803 -26.24 0.64 42.60
CA THR A 803 -27.70 0.80 42.33
C THR A 803 -28.00 0.94 40.83
N ASN A 804 -29.13 0.35 40.46
CA ASN A 804 -29.79 0.36 39.14
C ASN A 804 -30.64 1.61 38.91
N GLY A 805 -30.95 1.85 37.63
CA GLY A 805 -32.07 2.67 37.13
C GLY A 805 -31.59 3.54 35.96
N GLY A 806 -32.02 3.40 34.71
CA GLY A 806 -33.32 3.00 34.16
C GLY A 806 -33.88 4.18 33.38
N GLY A 807 -33.85 4.14 32.04
CA GLY A 807 -34.39 5.20 31.18
C GLY A 807 -34.15 4.92 29.69
N ASN A 808 -35.24 4.57 28.98
CA ASN A 808 -35.31 4.23 27.56
C ASN A 808 -35.42 5.51 26.67
N PRO A 809 -35.43 5.42 25.32
CA PRO A 809 -34.72 6.36 24.44
C PRO A 809 -35.65 7.24 23.60
N GLU A 810 -35.12 8.33 23.06
CA GLU A 810 -35.81 9.11 22.01
C GLU A 810 -34.88 9.42 20.82
N LEU A 811 -35.33 8.92 19.67
CA LEU A 811 -35.41 9.56 18.36
C LEU A 811 -34.09 9.86 17.61
N GLU A 812 -33.70 8.83 16.86
CA GLU A 812 -32.87 8.90 15.65
C GLU A 812 -33.52 9.81 14.59
N GLN A 813 -32.82 10.89 14.21
CA GLN A 813 -33.01 11.53 12.91
C GLN A 813 -32.03 10.91 11.91
N GLN A 814 -32.58 10.29 10.87
CA GLN A 814 -31.84 9.70 9.76
C GLN A 814 -31.01 10.75 9.01
N PRO A 815 -29.70 10.53 8.80
CA PRO A 815 -28.95 11.23 7.78
C PRO A 815 -29.15 10.55 6.42
N SER A 816 -29.35 11.40 5.42
CA SER A 816 -29.56 11.11 4.01
C SER A 816 -28.44 10.30 3.37
N ARG A 817 -28.81 9.35 2.50
CA ARG A 817 -27.90 8.44 1.79
C ARG A 817 -26.93 9.17 0.84
N PRO A 818 -25.71 8.64 0.66
CA PRO A 818 -24.59 9.34 0.06
C PRO A 818 -24.55 9.14 -1.46
N ARG A 819 -24.20 10.20 -2.21
CA ARG A 819 -23.87 10.12 -3.64
C ARG A 819 -22.36 10.03 -3.83
N ASN A 820 -22.00 9.10 -4.70
CA ASN A 820 -20.68 8.51 -4.89
C ASN A 820 -19.64 9.43 -5.54
N LYS A 821 -18.43 9.36 -4.95
CA LYS A 821 -17.06 9.29 -5.52
C LYS A 821 -16.44 10.53 -6.20
N THR A 822 -15.29 10.96 -5.65
CA THR A 822 -14.20 11.77 -6.25
C THR A 822 -12.81 11.17 -5.89
N PRO A 823 -11.65 11.80 -6.18
CA PRO A 823 -11.05 12.05 -7.52
C PRO A 823 -9.56 11.62 -7.60
N THR A 824 -8.88 11.71 -8.76
CA THR A 824 -7.67 12.57 -8.96
C THR A 824 -6.98 12.36 -10.33
N PHE A 825 -6.41 13.46 -10.86
CA PHE A 825 -5.82 13.66 -12.19
C PHE A 825 -6.80 13.55 -13.35
N TRP A 826 -6.50 14.10 -14.52
CA TRP A 826 -6.96 13.40 -15.72
C TRP A 826 -6.19 12.08 -15.77
N ASN A 827 -6.63 11.13 -14.95
CA ASN A 827 -6.20 9.75 -14.97
C ASN A 827 -6.48 9.28 -16.38
N GLU A 828 -5.46 8.76 -17.06
CA GLU A 828 -5.63 8.34 -18.45
C GLU A 828 -6.56 7.13 -18.61
N ASP A 829 -7.18 6.66 -17.52
CA ASP A 829 -8.07 5.52 -17.40
C ASP A 829 -9.46 5.90 -16.82
N GLU A 830 -9.74 7.20 -16.56
CA GLU A 830 -10.92 7.68 -15.80
C GLU A 830 -12.24 7.86 -16.57
N TRP A 831 -12.30 7.69 -17.90
CA TRP A 831 -13.61 7.61 -18.57
C TRP A 831 -14.26 6.21 -18.45
N SER A 832 -13.63 5.27 -17.74
CA SER A 832 -14.15 3.93 -17.48
C SER A 832 -15.01 3.86 -16.20
N ASN A 833 -16.26 3.37 -16.35
CA ASN A 833 -17.23 3.03 -15.29
C ASN A 833 -17.82 4.15 -14.38
N SER A 834 -18.92 4.75 -14.84
CA SER A 834 -19.98 5.33 -13.99
C SER A 834 -21.27 4.51 -14.14
N ASN A 835 -21.50 3.55 -13.23
CA ASN A 835 -22.74 2.76 -13.20
C ASN A 835 -23.66 3.26 -12.09
N SER A 836 -24.74 3.97 -12.48
CA SER A 836 -25.94 4.18 -11.66
C SER A 836 -27.14 3.61 -12.41
N THR A 837 -27.55 2.40 -12.04
CA THR A 837 -28.82 1.81 -12.51
C THR A 837 -29.99 2.53 -11.86
N SER A 838 -30.79 3.21 -12.68
CA SER A 838 -32.09 3.78 -12.37
C SER A 838 -33.15 2.67 -12.27
N ASN A 839 -33.64 2.38 -11.06
CA ASN A 839 -34.87 1.59 -10.90
C ASN A 839 -36.07 2.54 -11.02
N VAL A 840 -36.77 2.42 -12.14
CA VAL A 840 -38.13 2.94 -12.34
C VAL A 840 -39.05 2.23 -11.35
N LYS A 841 -39.71 2.99 -10.47
CA LYS A 841 -40.80 2.49 -9.63
C LYS A 841 -42.09 2.53 -10.46
N GLU A 842 -42.55 1.37 -10.91
CA GLU A 842 -43.99 1.16 -11.14
C GLU A 842 -44.67 1.04 -9.77
N GLY A 843 -45.66 1.89 -9.54
CA GLY A 843 -46.55 1.78 -8.40
C GLY A 843 -47.56 0.65 -8.63
N ASN A 844 -47.81 -0.13 -7.59
CA ASN A 844 -49.07 -0.84 -7.46
C ASN A 844 -49.48 -0.84 -5.99
N ASP A 845 -50.64 -0.22 -5.76
CA ASP A 845 -51.44 -0.30 -4.55
C ASP A 845 -51.87 -1.75 -4.27
N LEU A 846 -51.92 -2.12 -2.98
CA LEU A 846 -53.11 -2.61 -2.27
C LEU A 846 -52.77 -3.60 -1.13
N LYS A 847 -53.28 -3.20 0.05
CA LYS A 847 -53.55 -3.93 1.31
C LYS A 847 -52.41 -4.17 2.29
#